data_AF-A0A937N9D3-F1
#
_entry.id   AF-A0A937N9D3-F1
#
_cell.length_a   1.000
_cell.length_b   1.000
_cell.length_c   1.000
_cell.angle_alpha   90.00
_cell.angle_beta   90.00
_cell.angle_gamma   90.00
#
_symmetry.space_group_name_H-M   'P 1'
#
loop_
_entity.id
_entity.type
_entity.pdbx_description
1 polymer ?
#
loop_
_entity_poly.entity_id
_entity_poly.type
_entity_poly.pdbx_seq_one_letter_code
_entity_poly.pdbx_strand_id
1 'polypeptide(L)'
;MTTNNAILRRVVWKEYRAQRGFWLAIALFAVVLMLLVYVAASINAHPSPVDSLFAIALGMPVFFALGSGATLFAGEHESETYAFQRSLPVSAGRLLLGKLGFSLAVAVALPPMLWLIALAFAGGELPQPRAHLVLWFGGITTLLEVFAWAVFFALLLGRVLWSVILAAVMPCLFGFLIPSRLFLFVPLGVLDSRTDDYTVTLPFRAIVAVLVFAVDIWLGRRWLREYPLPWSRPRVSRRQTASTSDSDKAARASSGLVLGRLVWQSWRQSRASILLILGGLAAIFVCCILISIHNRDQNVLSVPLALFPWAGCVLGSCMYWADQRKQQFRFFAERGIGPRTVWFSRQIVWICALLVWLAISLVCVGVEMARPSSMFHLEPVVASHNPSRFAGFQMRRDAIDMISITLGLGVLSYAVGQACSLFLRSGIIALAVGLFCSFNVGVWAGLMWMFEVPLWFAVVPIPLIALWASWWRAPDWLLERTRWRVRLKLGLSLALPLAAVIAATACFRAYEVPVVQLQLPVANHAQPPTDEARGTLRLYHEAWSMSESAENKEEAIAKFIEASRREHCWFPNAYDLHRQSHAGTTSDDVKNVQPLVTYPSRLADYVLDSCDSLESEGRFEEAFERYMAVLRFARHLCHRGDPGRLRGADAIEAMTLERLPKWAAGPGQSADAIRTALERLDREYFVFSPSRESEIVDDYLLRRDFLDFDEATWAMSGAEREEKAVLRCLSSVLPCEHARAKRVSAACMDSQLRRIRSAQRLLDTDGCVRDTVDPFYDRNVRWVRTTPLLWMTPQLLPVHDDWRLDLMAGHEVYRRIARLQLALAAWRAEYGELPETLDELVGEELDSLPVDPFTGRPFLYRREGIPWSVPRRHGSANLHALSDPSEEEHIAAGAPLLWSAGARLIYFPRGGQGEAAFEDYQYMPPHGTAIVLHREQEVWTFGWCFPIP
;
A
#
# COMPACT_ATOMS: atom_id res chain seq x y z
N MET A 1 -22.13 -38.12 -48.83
CA MET A 1 -22.02 -37.40 -47.53
C MET A 1 -20.58 -37.21 -47.06
N THR A 2 -19.64 -38.09 -47.39
CA THR A 2 -18.22 -38.04 -46.96
C THR A 2 -17.44 -36.78 -47.41
N THR A 3 -17.67 -36.27 -48.62
CA THR A 3 -17.04 -35.05 -49.15
C THR A 3 -17.44 -33.78 -48.39
N ASN A 4 -18.67 -33.71 -47.87
CA ASN A 4 -19.16 -32.53 -47.16
C ASN A 4 -18.51 -32.37 -45.78
N ASN A 5 -18.25 -33.47 -45.07
CA ASN A 5 -17.59 -33.44 -43.77
C ASN A 5 -16.10 -33.08 -43.89
N ALA A 6 -15.45 -33.51 -44.98
CA ALA A 6 -14.05 -33.18 -45.24
C ALA A 6 -13.84 -31.67 -45.44
N ILE A 7 -14.77 -30.99 -46.10
CA ILE A 7 -14.71 -29.53 -46.31
C ILE A 7 -14.89 -28.77 -44.99
N LEU A 8 -15.88 -29.15 -44.18
CA LEU A 8 -16.11 -28.53 -42.87
C LEU A 8 -14.86 -28.67 -41.99
N ARG A 9 -14.26 -29.86 -41.95
CA ARG A 9 -13.00 -30.12 -41.23
C ARG A 9 -11.85 -29.24 -41.72
N ARG A 10 -11.74 -28.98 -43.03
CA ARG A 10 -10.71 -28.08 -43.59
C ARG A 10 -10.92 -26.63 -43.21
N VAL A 11 -12.18 -26.17 -43.19
CA VAL A 11 -12.52 -24.80 -42.72
C VAL A 11 -12.17 -24.66 -41.25
N VAL A 12 -12.62 -25.59 -40.41
CA VAL A 12 -12.29 -25.61 -38.97
C VAL A 12 -10.78 -25.64 -38.74
N TRP A 13 -10.03 -26.45 -39.48
CA TRP A 13 -8.58 -26.50 -39.39
C TRP A 13 -7.89 -25.19 -39.81
N LYS A 14 -8.44 -24.49 -40.81
CA LYS A 14 -7.97 -23.15 -41.20
C LYS A 14 -8.17 -22.17 -40.04
N GLU A 15 -9.39 -22.11 -39.48
CA GLU A 15 -9.71 -21.19 -38.39
C GLU A 15 -8.89 -21.49 -37.14
N TYR A 16 -8.67 -22.76 -36.80
CA TYR A 16 -7.76 -23.17 -35.74
C TYR A 16 -6.36 -22.61 -35.93
N ARG A 17 -5.77 -22.77 -37.12
CA ARG A 17 -4.41 -22.23 -37.39
C ARG A 17 -4.35 -20.71 -37.33
N ALA A 18 -5.43 -20.03 -37.73
CA ALA A 18 -5.51 -18.57 -37.68
C ALA A 18 -5.65 -18.05 -36.24
N GLN A 19 -6.48 -18.69 -35.42
CA GLN A 19 -6.84 -18.20 -34.09
C GLN A 19 -5.94 -18.73 -32.96
N ARG A 20 -5.27 -19.89 -33.12
CA ARG A 20 -4.48 -20.53 -32.03
C ARG A 20 -3.41 -19.62 -31.42
N GLY A 21 -2.73 -18.82 -32.25
CA GLY A 21 -1.68 -17.92 -31.77
C GLY A 21 -2.25 -16.80 -30.90
N PHE A 22 -3.39 -16.26 -31.30
CA PHE A 22 -4.10 -15.23 -30.54
C PHE A 22 -4.70 -15.79 -29.24
N TRP A 23 -5.28 -16.99 -29.30
CA TRP A 23 -5.82 -17.67 -28.13
C TRP A 23 -4.75 -17.95 -27.07
N LEU A 24 -3.60 -18.51 -27.47
CA LEU A 24 -2.47 -18.76 -26.58
C LEU A 24 -1.90 -17.47 -25.99
N ALA A 25 -1.86 -16.39 -26.77
CA ALA A 25 -1.40 -15.09 -26.29
C ALA A 25 -2.33 -14.51 -25.21
N ILE A 26 -3.65 -14.59 -25.39
CA ILE A 26 -4.62 -14.13 -24.38
C ILE A 26 -4.56 -15.00 -23.13
N ALA A 27 -4.48 -16.33 -23.29
CA ALA A 27 -4.34 -17.25 -22.17
C ALA A 27 -3.07 -16.97 -21.35
N LEU A 28 -1.92 -16.86 -22.02
CA LEU A 28 -0.65 -16.53 -21.36
C LEU A 28 -0.72 -15.17 -20.65
N PHE A 29 -1.32 -14.16 -21.30
CA PHE A 29 -1.49 -12.85 -20.69
C PHE A 29 -2.36 -12.90 -19.44
N ALA A 30 -3.46 -13.65 -19.48
CA ALA A 30 -4.33 -13.83 -18.31
C ALA A 30 -3.57 -14.45 -17.13
N VAL A 31 -2.75 -15.48 -17.39
CA VAL A 31 -1.92 -16.12 -16.36
C VAL A 31 -0.88 -15.16 -15.78
N VAL A 32 -0.21 -14.37 -16.62
CA VAL A 32 0.74 -13.34 -16.16
C VAL A 32 0.03 -12.29 -15.31
N LEU A 33 -1.17 -11.86 -15.71
CA LEU A 33 -1.95 -10.89 -14.96
C LEU A 33 -2.42 -11.44 -13.61
N MET A 34 -2.85 -12.71 -13.56
CA MET A 34 -3.20 -13.40 -12.31
C MET A 34 -1.99 -13.50 -11.38
N LEU A 35 -0.81 -13.86 -11.90
CA LEU A 35 0.42 -13.90 -11.12
C LEU A 35 0.76 -12.52 -10.53
N LEU A 36 0.63 -11.45 -11.33
CA LEU A 36 0.87 -10.08 -10.87
C LEU A 36 -0.10 -9.67 -9.76
N VAL A 37 -1.39 -9.99 -9.90
CA VAL A 37 -2.40 -9.71 -8.86
C VAL A 37 -2.14 -10.51 -7.60
N TYR A 38 -1.79 -11.80 -7.72
CA TYR A 38 -1.44 -12.63 -6.58
C TYR A 38 -0.22 -12.07 -5.83
N VAL A 39 0.84 -11.71 -6.55
CA VAL A 39 2.03 -11.06 -5.96
C VAL A 39 1.65 -9.73 -5.31
N ALA A 40 0.86 -8.87 -5.96
CA ALA A 40 0.44 -7.60 -5.40
C ALA A 40 -0.40 -7.76 -4.12
N ALA A 41 -1.33 -8.72 -4.09
CA ALA A 41 -2.14 -9.01 -2.92
C ALA A 41 -1.30 -9.56 -1.76
N SER A 42 -0.32 -10.43 -2.07
CA SER A 42 0.63 -10.92 -1.06
C SER A 42 1.51 -9.81 -0.47
N ILE A 43 1.72 -8.71 -1.21
CA ILE A 43 2.50 -7.55 -0.74
C ILE A 43 1.68 -6.63 0.15
N ASN A 44 0.39 -6.42 -0.15
CA ASN A 44 -0.40 -5.35 0.45
C ASN A 44 -1.18 -5.75 1.73
N ALA A 45 -1.06 -6.99 2.23
CA ALA A 45 -1.84 -7.50 3.38
C ALA A 45 -3.35 -7.17 3.31
N HIS A 46 -3.86 -6.99 2.09
CA HIS A 46 -5.21 -6.54 1.77
C HIS A 46 -6.13 -7.75 1.52
N PRO A 47 -7.47 -7.55 1.40
CA PRO A 47 -8.41 -8.65 1.22
C PRO A 47 -8.02 -9.62 0.10
N SER A 48 -8.44 -10.88 0.29
CA SER A 48 -8.14 -12.02 -0.57
C SER A 48 -8.14 -11.68 -2.07
N PRO A 49 -7.10 -12.05 -2.85
CA PRO A 49 -7.01 -11.78 -4.30
C PRO A 49 -8.07 -12.53 -5.12
N VAL A 50 -8.81 -13.45 -4.49
CA VAL A 50 -9.77 -14.38 -5.11
C VAL A 50 -10.65 -13.68 -6.13
N ASP A 51 -11.40 -12.64 -5.75
CA ASP A 51 -12.36 -11.99 -6.65
C ASP A 51 -11.67 -11.38 -7.89
N SER A 52 -10.47 -10.82 -7.73
CA SER A 52 -9.70 -10.24 -8.83
C SER A 52 -9.16 -11.31 -9.78
N LEU A 53 -8.69 -12.45 -9.25
CA LEU A 53 -8.22 -13.58 -10.07
C LEU A 53 -9.34 -14.14 -10.94
N PHE A 54 -10.54 -14.34 -10.37
CA PHE A 54 -11.70 -14.84 -11.10
C PHE A 54 -12.28 -13.81 -12.07
N ALA A 55 -12.22 -12.51 -11.75
CA ALA A 55 -12.57 -11.45 -12.69
C ALA A 55 -11.65 -11.46 -13.93
N ILE A 56 -10.34 -11.67 -13.76
CA ILE A 56 -9.39 -11.82 -14.89
C ILE A 56 -9.73 -13.06 -15.72
N ALA A 57 -10.03 -14.18 -15.06
CA ALA A 57 -10.35 -15.45 -15.71
C ALA A 57 -11.53 -15.33 -16.69
N LEU A 58 -12.53 -14.50 -16.37
CA LEU A 58 -13.70 -14.27 -17.21
C LEU A 58 -13.59 -13.05 -18.12
N GLY A 59 -12.85 -12.02 -17.71
CA GLY A 59 -12.65 -10.80 -18.49
C GLY A 59 -11.74 -11.01 -19.71
N MET A 60 -10.64 -11.75 -19.57
CA MET A 60 -9.70 -11.98 -20.67
C MET A 60 -10.31 -12.69 -21.89
N PRO A 61 -11.15 -13.73 -21.71
CA PRO A 61 -11.92 -14.33 -22.80
C PRO A 61 -12.79 -13.35 -23.60
N VAL A 62 -13.28 -12.26 -23.00
CA VAL A 62 -14.06 -11.24 -23.71
C VAL A 62 -13.20 -10.55 -24.78
N PHE A 63 -11.93 -10.26 -24.49
CA PHE A 63 -11.01 -9.70 -25.48
C PHE A 63 -10.68 -10.68 -26.61
N PHE A 64 -10.58 -11.98 -26.29
CA PHE A 64 -10.44 -13.01 -27.32
C PHE A 64 -11.68 -13.04 -28.21
N ALA A 65 -12.87 -13.08 -27.63
CA ALA A 65 -14.15 -13.08 -28.34
C ALA A 65 -14.30 -11.86 -29.26
N LEU A 66 -13.91 -10.66 -28.78
CA LEU A 66 -13.87 -9.43 -29.56
C LEU A 66 -12.97 -9.56 -30.80
N GLY A 67 -11.72 -9.99 -30.60
CA GLY A 67 -10.74 -10.13 -31.69
C GLY A 67 -11.08 -11.26 -32.67
N SER A 68 -11.56 -12.41 -32.17
CA SER A 68 -11.94 -13.54 -32.99
C SER A 68 -13.21 -13.26 -33.80
N GLY A 69 -14.22 -12.63 -33.17
CA GLY A 69 -15.45 -12.17 -33.79
C GLY A 69 -15.17 -11.22 -34.96
N ALA A 70 -14.31 -10.23 -34.73
CA ALA A 70 -13.97 -9.23 -35.72
C ALA A 70 -13.16 -9.80 -36.90
N THR A 71 -12.28 -10.77 -36.65
CA THR A 71 -11.39 -11.34 -37.68
C THR A 71 -12.10 -12.33 -38.62
N LEU A 72 -13.16 -13.00 -38.17
CA LEU A 72 -13.86 -14.08 -38.88
C LEU A 72 -14.26 -13.76 -40.33
N PHE A 73 -14.79 -12.56 -40.56
CA PHE A 73 -15.30 -12.12 -41.87
C PHE A 73 -14.55 -10.92 -42.43
N ALA A 74 -14.29 -9.91 -41.60
CA ALA A 74 -13.56 -8.73 -42.05
C ALA A 74 -12.10 -9.06 -42.38
N GLY A 75 -11.49 -10.06 -41.74
CA GLY A 75 -10.14 -10.51 -42.06
C GLY A 75 -10.02 -11.09 -43.46
N GLU A 76 -11.08 -11.73 -43.97
CA GLU A 76 -11.11 -12.28 -45.34
C GLU A 76 -11.29 -11.17 -46.39
N HIS A 77 -11.99 -10.09 -46.05
CA HIS A 77 -12.07 -8.88 -46.88
C HIS A 77 -10.73 -8.16 -46.93
N GLU A 78 -10.04 -8.05 -45.79
CA GLU A 78 -8.71 -7.43 -45.72
C GLU A 78 -7.63 -8.25 -46.44
N SER A 79 -7.74 -9.58 -46.40
CA SER A 79 -6.81 -10.50 -47.06
C SER A 79 -7.16 -10.79 -48.53
N GLU A 80 -8.25 -10.21 -49.04
CA GLU A 80 -8.78 -10.43 -50.40
C GLU A 80 -9.11 -11.92 -50.72
N THR A 81 -9.24 -12.75 -49.69
CA THR A 81 -9.58 -14.17 -49.78
C THR A 81 -11.09 -14.42 -49.88
N TYR A 82 -11.90 -13.38 -49.68
CA TYR A 82 -13.36 -13.44 -49.76
C TYR A 82 -13.86 -14.02 -51.09
N ALA A 83 -13.36 -13.52 -52.22
CA ALA A 83 -13.79 -13.99 -53.55
C ALA A 83 -13.49 -15.47 -53.76
N PHE A 84 -12.34 -15.93 -53.26
CA PHE A 84 -11.96 -17.33 -53.29
C PHE A 84 -12.90 -18.19 -52.43
N GLN A 85 -13.18 -17.80 -51.18
CA GLN A 85 -14.10 -18.56 -50.32
C GLN A 85 -15.49 -18.73 -50.92
N ARG A 86 -15.95 -17.72 -51.66
CA ARG A 86 -17.22 -17.74 -52.35
C ARG A 86 -17.26 -18.67 -53.57
N SER A 87 -16.11 -18.86 -54.23
CA SER A 87 -16.00 -19.80 -55.37
C SER A 87 -16.03 -21.27 -54.96
N LEU A 88 -15.92 -21.58 -53.65
CA LEU A 88 -15.96 -22.96 -53.17
C LEU A 88 -17.38 -23.54 -53.29
N PRO A 89 -17.53 -24.82 -53.69
CA PRO A 89 -18.83 -25.49 -53.84
C PRO A 89 -19.40 -25.91 -52.47
N VAL A 90 -19.62 -24.95 -51.57
CA VAL A 90 -20.05 -25.17 -50.20
C VAL A 90 -21.26 -24.30 -49.91
N SER A 91 -22.29 -24.86 -49.28
CA SER A 91 -23.44 -24.07 -48.89
C SER A 91 -23.06 -23.00 -47.86
N ALA A 92 -23.61 -21.80 -48.03
CA ALA A 92 -23.34 -20.65 -47.18
C ALA A 92 -23.50 -20.96 -45.68
N GLY A 93 -24.57 -21.68 -45.33
CA GLY A 93 -24.86 -22.06 -43.96
C GLY A 93 -23.80 -22.97 -43.33
N ARG A 94 -23.18 -23.88 -44.09
CA ARG A 94 -22.13 -24.77 -43.56
C ARG A 94 -20.81 -24.04 -43.37
N LEU A 95 -20.45 -23.14 -44.28
CA LEU A 95 -19.27 -22.29 -44.13
C LEU A 95 -19.42 -21.38 -42.91
N LEU A 96 -20.60 -20.77 -42.77
CA LEU A 96 -20.95 -19.93 -41.62
C LEU A 96 -20.90 -20.72 -40.31
N LEU A 97 -21.53 -21.90 -40.27
CA LEU A 97 -21.53 -22.78 -39.10
C LEU A 97 -20.12 -23.23 -38.71
N GLY A 98 -19.28 -23.59 -39.68
CA GLY A 98 -17.89 -23.99 -39.42
C GLY A 98 -17.05 -22.85 -38.83
N LYS A 99 -17.25 -21.63 -39.33
CA LYS A 99 -16.54 -20.43 -38.87
C LYS A 99 -17.03 -19.94 -37.51
N LEU A 100 -18.32 -19.63 -37.40
CA LEU A 100 -18.94 -19.14 -36.17
C LEU A 100 -18.89 -20.20 -35.07
N GLY A 101 -19.25 -21.44 -35.39
CA GLY A 101 -19.29 -22.53 -34.42
C GLY A 101 -17.91 -22.82 -33.82
N PHE A 102 -16.86 -22.87 -34.65
CA PHE A 102 -15.50 -23.07 -34.14
C PHE A 102 -15.04 -21.90 -33.26
N SER A 103 -15.20 -20.66 -33.74
CA SER A 103 -14.72 -19.48 -33.00
C SER A 103 -15.47 -19.29 -31.69
N LEU A 104 -16.78 -19.54 -31.66
CA LEU A 104 -17.60 -19.47 -30.45
C LEU A 104 -17.21 -20.60 -29.48
N ALA A 105 -17.02 -21.83 -29.96
CA ALA A 105 -16.59 -22.94 -29.12
C ALA A 105 -15.23 -22.66 -28.44
N VAL A 106 -14.27 -22.12 -29.19
CA VAL A 106 -12.94 -21.76 -28.65
C VAL A 106 -13.02 -20.58 -27.67
N ALA A 107 -13.91 -19.61 -27.93
CA ALA A 107 -14.14 -18.49 -26.99
C ALA A 107 -14.78 -18.97 -25.68
N VAL A 108 -15.73 -19.91 -25.73
CA VAL A 108 -16.40 -20.50 -24.55
C VAL A 108 -15.50 -21.49 -23.80
N ALA A 109 -14.55 -22.13 -24.47
CA ALA A 109 -13.59 -23.05 -23.84
C ALA A 109 -12.52 -22.33 -23.00
N LEU A 110 -12.23 -21.06 -23.27
CA LEU A 110 -11.18 -20.30 -22.58
C LEU A 110 -11.53 -19.94 -21.12
N PRO A 111 -12.74 -19.45 -20.78
CA PRO A 111 -13.16 -19.16 -19.41
C PRO A 111 -12.97 -20.32 -18.42
N PRO A 112 -13.47 -21.56 -18.65
CA PRO A 112 -13.31 -22.65 -17.68
C PRO A 112 -11.84 -23.04 -17.49
N MET A 113 -11.01 -22.97 -18.53
CA MET A 113 -9.58 -23.20 -18.38
C MET A 113 -8.92 -22.16 -17.48
N LEU A 114 -9.18 -20.87 -17.73
CA LEU A 114 -8.64 -19.79 -16.91
C LEU A 114 -9.21 -19.80 -15.49
N TRP A 115 -10.46 -20.25 -15.33
CA TRP A 115 -11.11 -20.42 -14.03
C TRP A 115 -10.39 -21.47 -13.18
N LEU A 116 -10.02 -22.61 -13.76
CA LEU A 116 -9.23 -23.63 -13.07
C LEU A 116 -7.84 -23.12 -12.67
N ILE A 117 -7.22 -22.30 -13.51
CA ILE A 117 -5.94 -21.67 -13.18
C ILE A 117 -6.12 -20.67 -12.04
N ALA A 118 -7.15 -19.82 -12.09
CA ALA A 118 -7.46 -18.88 -11.01
C ALA A 118 -7.73 -19.61 -9.68
N LEU A 119 -8.45 -20.74 -9.73
CA LEU A 119 -8.69 -21.61 -8.56
C LEU A 119 -7.38 -22.16 -7.98
N ALA A 120 -6.42 -22.52 -8.84
CA ALA A 120 -5.10 -22.96 -8.39
C ALA A 120 -4.31 -21.82 -7.73
N PHE A 121 -4.35 -20.60 -8.26
CA PHE A 121 -3.75 -19.41 -7.64
C PHE A 121 -4.44 -19.01 -6.33
N ALA A 122 -5.74 -19.26 -6.21
CA ALA A 122 -6.56 -18.99 -5.04
C ALA A 122 -6.43 -20.06 -3.94
N GLY A 123 -5.52 -21.04 -4.06
CA GLY A 123 -5.39 -22.11 -3.06
C GLY A 123 -6.61 -23.02 -2.94
N GLY A 124 -7.48 -23.06 -3.97
CA GLY A 124 -8.75 -23.79 -3.93
C GLY A 124 -9.93 -22.99 -3.38
N GLU A 125 -9.72 -21.75 -2.94
CA GLU A 125 -10.81 -20.88 -2.51
C GLU A 125 -11.65 -20.40 -3.70
N LEU A 126 -12.97 -20.41 -3.52
CA LEU A 126 -13.92 -19.88 -4.49
C LEU A 126 -14.35 -18.47 -4.07
N PRO A 127 -14.69 -17.60 -5.04
CA PRO A 127 -15.25 -16.30 -4.73
C PRO A 127 -16.56 -16.47 -3.98
N GLN A 128 -16.94 -15.47 -3.19
CA GLN A 128 -18.18 -15.51 -2.42
C GLN A 128 -19.37 -15.91 -3.33
N PRO A 129 -20.35 -16.70 -2.86
CA PRO A 129 -21.42 -17.24 -3.72
C PRO A 129 -22.13 -16.19 -4.58
N ARG A 130 -22.27 -14.96 -4.07
CA ARG A 130 -22.84 -13.83 -4.81
C ARG A 130 -21.90 -13.35 -5.93
N ALA A 131 -20.62 -13.09 -5.62
CA ALA A 131 -19.61 -12.74 -6.60
C ALA A 131 -19.46 -13.83 -7.67
N HIS A 132 -19.51 -15.11 -7.27
CA HIS A 132 -19.46 -16.26 -8.17
C HIS A 132 -20.57 -16.22 -9.24
N LEU A 133 -21.82 -15.95 -8.84
CA LEU A 133 -22.95 -15.84 -9.78
C LEU A 133 -22.78 -14.64 -10.71
N VAL A 134 -22.43 -13.48 -10.16
CA VAL A 134 -22.22 -12.25 -10.94
C VAL A 134 -21.10 -12.45 -11.97
N LEU A 135 -19.99 -13.05 -11.55
CA LEU A 135 -18.84 -13.34 -12.38
C LEU A 135 -19.26 -14.29 -13.52
N TRP A 136 -19.79 -15.48 -13.24
CA TRP A 136 -20.13 -16.44 -14.29
C TRP A 136 -21.21 -15.96 -15.25
N PHE A 137 -22.38 -15.56 -14.72
CA PHE A 137 -23.49 -15.13 -15.57
C PHE A 137 -23.17 -13.81 -16.29
N GLY A 138 -22.55 -12.86 -15.58
CA GLY A 138 -22.13 -11.59 -16.15
C GLY A 138 -21.02 -11.72 -17.17
N GLY A 139 -20.00 -12.52 -16.87
CA GLY A 139 -18.85 -12.78 -17.73
C GLY A 139 -19.23 -13.52 -19.01
N ILE A 140 -20.00 -14.62 -18.91
CA ILE A 140 -20.47 -15.36 -20.09
C ILE A 140 -21.39 -14.48 -20.93
N THR A 141 -22.35 -13.78 -20.33
CA THR A 141 -23.27 -12.90 -21.08
C THR A 141 -22.51 -11.82 -21.82
N THR A 142 -21.53 -11.18 -21.15
CA THR A 142 -20.67 -10.16 -21.77
C THR A 142 -19.82 -10.75 -22.90
N LEU A 143 -19.27 -11.96 -22.72
CA LEU A 143 -18.51 -12.65 -23.75
C LEU A 143 -19.35 -12.89 -25.01
N LEU A 144 -20.57 -13.41 -24.84
CA LEU A 144 -21.49 -13.70 -25.94
C LEU A 144 -21.95 -12.42 -26.64
N GLU A 145 -22.28 -11.38 -25.86
CA GLU A 145 -22.70 -10.08 -26.37
C GLU A 145 -21.58 -9.42 -27.20
N VAL A 146 -20.36 -9.37 -26.66
CA VAL A 146 -19.19 -8.80 -27.34
C VAL A 146 -18.87 -9.60 -28.60
N PHE A 147 -18.96 -10.94 -28.55
CA PHE A 147 -18.76 -11.79 -29.72
C PHE A 147 -19.78 -11.47 -30.82
N ALA A 148 -21.06 -11.36 -30.47
CA ALA A 148 -22.14 -11.04 -31.41
C ALA A 148 -21.91 -9.67 -32.06
N TRP A 149 -21.68 -8.61 -31.29
CA TRP A 149 -21.38 -7.30 -31.86
C TRP A 149 -20.12 -7.30 -32.75
N ALA A 150 -19.08 -8.06 -32.39
CA ALA A 150 -17.87 -8.18 -33.19
C ALA A 150 -18.16 -8.82 -34.55
N VAL A 151 -18.92 -9.92 -34.58
CA VAL A 151 -19.35 -10.58 -35.82
C VAL A 151 -20.24 -9.66 -36.66
N PHE A 152 -21.20 -8.99 -36.03
CA PHE A 152 -22.10 -8.03 -36.67
C PHE A 152 -21.35 -6.97 -37.47
N PHE A 153 -20.43 -6.27 -36.80
CA PHE A 153 -19.65 -5.24 -37.49
C PHE A 153 -18.62 -5.81 -38.47
N ALA A 154 -18.14 -7.05 -38.25
CA ALA A 154 -17.24 -7.71 -39.20
C ALA A 154 -17.95 -7.99 -40.54
N LEU A 155 -19.22 -8.37 -40.49
CA LEU A 155 -20.07 -8.59 -41.66
C LEU A 155 -20.42 -7.28 -42.38
N LEU A 156 -20.64 -6.20 -41.63
CA LEU A 156 -21.05 -4.90 -42.19
C LEU A 156 -19.91 -4.08 -42.80
N LEU A 157 -18.77 -3.99 -42.13
CA LEU A 157 -17.75 -2.97 -42.42
C LEU A 157 -16.60 -3.47 -43.30
N GLY A 158 -16.41 -4.80 -43.39
CA GLY A 158 -15.30 -5.40 -44.14
C GLY A 158 -13.91 -4.95 -43.68
N ARG A 159 -13.80 -4.39 -42.47
CA ARG A 159 -12.56 -3.89 -41.86
C ARG A 159 -12.51 -4.34 -40.40
N VAL A 160 -11.44 -5.04 -40.03
CA VAL A 160 -11.37 -5.72 -38.73
C VAL A 160 -11.27 -4.71 -37.59
N LEU A 161 -10.38 -3.71 -37.72
CA LEU A 161 -10.17 -2.71 -36.68
C LEU A 161 -11.45 -1.90 -36.36
N TRP A 162 -12.23 -1.58 -37.38
CA TRP A 162 -13.49 -0.85 -37.23
C TRP A 162 -14.52 -1.68 -36.48
N SER A 163 -14.58 -2.97 -36.82
CA SER A 163 -15.42 -3.95 -36.14
C SER A 163 -15.05 -4.10 -34.67
N VAL A 164 -13.75 -4.22 -34.35
CA VAL A 164 -13.27 -4.28 -32.95
C VAL A 164 -13.68 -3.04 -32.16
N ILE A 165 -13.45 -1.83 -32.68
CA ILE A 165 -13.73 -0.58 -31.95
C ILE A 165 -15.23 -0.45 -31.66
N LEU A 166 -16.08 -0.64 -32.69
CA LEU A 166 -17.53 -0.52 -32.53
C LEU A 166 -18.10 -1.62 -31.65
N ALA A 167 -17.59 -2.85 -31.76
CA ALA A 167 -18.03 -3.96 -30.94
C ALA A 167 -17.58 -3.86 -29.47
N ALA A 168 -16.52 -3.11 -29.17
CA ALA A 168 -16.16 -2.78 -27.79
C ALA A 168 -17.07 -1.69 -27.21
N VAL A 169 -17.42 -0.68 -28.02
CA VAL A 169 -18.25 0.46 -27.59
C VAL A 169 -19.71 0.04 -27.33
N MET A 170 -20.29 -0.82 -28.17
CA MET A 170 -21.73 -1.16 -28.06
C MET A 170 -22.11 -1.84 -26.73
N PRO A 171 -21.44 -2.91 -26.27
CA PRO A 171 -21.72 -3.53 -24.97
C PRO A 171 -21.58 -2.56 -23.80
N CYS A 172 -20.62 -1.64 -23.85
CA CYS A 172 -20.52 -0.57 -22.85
C CYS A 172 -21.77 0.31 -22.90
N LEU A 173 -22.14 0.84 -24.07
CA LEU A 173 -23.34 1.68 -24.20
C LEU A 173 -24.62 0.96 -23.76
N PHE A 174 -24.84 -0.29 -24.16
CA PHE A 174 -26.03 -1.05 -23.78
C PHE A 174 -26.02 -1.45 -22.29
N GLY A 175 -24.87 -1.89 -21.77
CA GLY A 175 -24.68 -2.18 -20.36
C GLY A 175 -24.93 -0.95 -19.47
N PHE A 176 -24.68 0.26 -19.97
CA PHE A 176 -24.93 1.51 -19.27
C PHE A 176 -26.37 2.05 -19.46
N LEU A 177 -26.91 2.02 -20.68
CA LEU A 177 -28.21 2.62 -21.01
C LEU A 177 -29.40 1.81 -20.49
N ILE A 178 -29.28 0.50 -20.40
CA ILE A 178 -30.35 -0.40 -19.92
C ILE A 178 -30.68 -0.11 -18.43
N PRO A 179 -29.71 -0.18 -17.49
CA PRO A 179 -29.99 0.13 -16.09
C PRO A 179 -30.45 1.59 -15.90
N SER A 180 -29.81 2.57 -16.55
CA SER A 180 -30.18 3.99 -16.37
C SER A 180 -31.61 4.33 -16.82
N ARG A 181 -32.18 3.56 -17.76
CA ARG A 181 -33.57 3.75 -18.22
C ARG A 181 -34.59 2.88 -17.48
N LEU A 182 -34.23 1.65 -17.09
CA LEU A 182 -35.09 0.86 -16.20
C LEU A 182 -35.37 1.62 -14.90
N PHE A 183 -34.39 2.37 -14.40
CA PHE A 183 -34.54 3.26 -13.24
C PHE A 183 -35.50 4.45 -13.47
N LEU A 184 -35.60 4.96 -14.70
CA LEU A 184 -36.52 6.06 -15.06
C LEU A 184 -37.99 5.61 -15.21
N PHE A 185 -38.23 4.31 -15.47
CA PHE A 185 -39.57 3.77 -15.74
C PHE A 185 -40.16 2.95 -14.60
N VAL A 186 -39.41 2.68 -13.52
CA VAL A 186 -39.91 2.01 -12.31
C VAL A 186 -40.00 3.02 -11.16
N PRO A 187 -41.10 3.77 -11.03
CA PRO A 187 -41.29 4.69 -9.93
C PRO A 187 -41.85 3.92 -8.73
N LEU A 188 -41.04 3.22 -7.93
CA LEU A 188 -41.46 2.71 -6.61
C LEU A 188 -40.27 2.23 -5.78
N GLY A 189 -40.12 2.78 -4.57
CA GLY A 189 -39.06 2.48 -3.59
C GLY A 189 -39.12 1.07 -2.99
N VAL A 190 -39.09 0.05 -3.84
CA VAL A 190 -39.07 -1.38 -3.47
C VAL A 190 -37.71 -2.03 -3.77
N LEU A 191 -36.86 -1.37 -4.57
CA LEU A 191 -35.47 -1.77 -4.74
C LEU A 191 -34.64 -0.98 -3.72
N ASP A 192 -34.44 -1.59 -2.56
CA ASP A 192 -33.53 -1.08 -1.54
C ASP A 192 -32.14 -0.83 -2.16
N SER A 193 -31.56 0.31 -1.82
CA SER A 193 -30.33 0.93 -2.35
C SER A 193 -29.03 0.09 -2.29
N ARG A 194 -29.13 -1.20 -1.94
CA ARG A 194 -28.00 -2.09 -1.64
C ARG A 194 -27.95 -3.39 -2.44
N THR A 195 -28.90 -3.66 -3.35
CA THR A 195 -28.78 -4.80 -4.27
C THR A 195 -28.11 -4.38 -5.57
N ASP A 196 -26.90 -4.89 -5.80
CA ASP A 196 -26.04 -4.65 -6.96
C ASP A 196 -26.79 -4.75 -8.31
N ASP A 197 -27.09 -3.58 -8.88
CA ASP A 197 -27.86 -3.30 -10.12
C ASP A 197 -27.46 -4.16 -11.33
N TYR A 198 -26.25 -4.72 -11.36
CA TYR A 198 -25.74 -5.41 -12.54
C TYR A 198 -26.51 -6.71 -12.85
N THR A 199 -26.91 -7.48 -11.84
CA THR A 199 -27.59 -8.78 -12.05
C THR A 199 -28.94 -8.64 -12.76
N VAL A 200 -29.67 -7.55 -12.48
CA VAL A 200 -30.98 -7.23 -13.08
C VAL A 200 -30.85 -6.96 -14.58
N THR A 201 -29.69 -6.48 -15.04
CA THR A 201 -29.46 -6.16 -16.46
C THR A 201 -29.11 -7.39 -17.31
N LEU A 202 -28.67 -8.50 -16.69
CA LEU A 202 -28.17 -9.67 -17.39
C LEU A 202 -29.18 -10.30 -18.37
N PRO A 203 -30.46 -10.51 -18.01
CA PRO A 203 -31.44 -11.06 -18.94
C PRO A 203 -31.64 -10.19 -20.18
N PHE A 204 -31.68 -8.87 -20.01
CA PHE A 204 -31.83 -7.92 -21.11
C PHE A 204 -30.61 -7.94 -22.04
N ARG A 205 -29.40 -7.99 -21.48
CA ARG A 205 -28.17 -8.10 -22.28
C ARG A 205 -28.09 -9.42 -23.02
N ALA A 206 -28.52 -10.52 -22.41
CA ALA A 206 -28.62 -11.81 -23.08
C ALA A 206 -29.62 -11.77 -24.25
N ILE A 207 -30.78 -11.12 -24.07
CA ILE A 207 -31.76 -10.93 -25.15
C ILE A 207 -31.16 -10.11 -26.30
N VAL A 208 -30.48 -8.99 -26.00
CA VAL A 208 -29.79 -8.18 -27.02
C VAL A 208 -28.75 -9.01 -27.76
N ALA A 209 -27.92 -9.77 -27.06
CA ALA A 209 -26.92 -10.65 -27.66
C ALA A 209 -27.55 -11.68 -28.60
N VAL A 210 -28.65 -12.33 -28.19
CA VAL A 210 -29.40 -13.30 -29.02
C VAL A 210 -29.98 -12.64 -30.27
N LEU A 211 -30.55 -11.44 -30.13
CA LEU A 211 -31.11 -10.69 -31.26
C LEU A 211 -30.02 -10.29 -32.27
N VAL A 212 -28.89 -9.76 -31.80
CA VAL A 212 -27.74 -9.42 -32.65
C VAL A 212 -27.21 -10.67 -33.35
N PHE A 213 -27.08 -11.80 -32.64
CA PHE A 213 -26.62 -13.05 -33.23
C PHE A 213 -27.60 -13.61 -34.29
N ALA A 214 -28.91 -13.45 -34.10
CA ALA A 214 -29.90 -13.81 -35.11
C ALA A 214 -29.73 -12.96 -36.39
N VAL A 215 -29.45 -11.66 -36.23
CA VAL A 215 -29.13 -10.76 -37.35
C VAL A 215 -27.80 -11.16 -38.00
N ASP A 216 -26.80 -11.59 -37.25
CA ASP A 216 -25.52 -12.09 -37.79
C ASP A 216 -25.69 -13.33 -38.65
N ILE A 217 -26.54 -14.26 -38.21
CA ILE A 217 -26.85 -15.47 -38.99
C ILE A 217 -27.52 -15.08 -40.31
N TRP A 218 -28.43 -14.10 -40.28
CA TRP A 218 -29.09 -13.58 -41.47
C TRP A 218 -28.10 -12.85 -42.40
N LEU A 219 -27.31 -11.93 -41.87
CA LEU A 219 -26.27 -11.18 -42.61
C LEU A 219 -25.23 -12.12 -43.18
N GLY A 220 -24.75 -13.11 -42.42
CA GLY A 220 -23.76 -14.08 -42.87
C GLY A 220 -24.27 -14.98 -44.00
N ARG A 221 -25.55 -15.38 -43.95
CA ARG A 221 -26.21 -16.10 -45.06
C ARG A 221 -26.33 -15.23 -46.31
N ARG A 222 -26.65 -13.94 -46.14
CA ARG A 222 -26.74 -12.95 -47.23
C ARG A 222 -25.37 -12.64 -47.84
N TRP A 223 -24.36 -12.46 -47.00
CA TRP A 223 -22.97 -12.17 -47.34
C TRP A 223 -22.34 -13.20 -48.29
N LEU A 224 -22.83 -14.45 -48.27
CA LEU A 224 -22.40 -15.51 -49.19
C LEU A 224 -23.28 -15.64 -50.45
N ARG A 225 -24.49 -15.08 -50.46
CA ARG A 225 -25.46 -15.20 -51.56
C ARG A 225 -25.43 -14.03 -52.54
N GLU A 226 -25.22 -12.80 -52.09
CA GLU A 226 -25.34 -11.63 -52.97
C GLU A 226 -24.30 -11.63 -54.09
N TYR A 227 -24.72 -11.80 -55.36
CA TYR A 227 -23.90 -11.42 -56.53
C TYR A 227 -23.41 -9.99 -56.36
N PRO A 228 -22.14 -9.68 -56.68
CA PRO A 228 -21.67 -8.31 -56.58
C PRO A 228 -22.63 -7.43 -57.37
N LEU A 229 -23.22 -6.43 -56.72
CA LEU A 229 -23.94 -5.38 -57.41
C LEU A 229 -23.00 -4.85 -58.53
N PRO A 230 -23.49 -4.62 -59.76
CA PRO A 230 -22.68 -4.22 -60.93
C PRO A 230 -21.84 -2.94 -60.73
N TRP A 231 -21.99 -2.26 -59.60
CA TRP A 231 -21.29 -1.03 -59.24
C TRP A 231 -19.84 -1.23 -58.80
N SER A 232 -19.43 -2.46 -58.53
CA SER A 232 -18.01 -2.80 -58.43
C SER A 232 -17.47 -3.20 -59.81
N ARG A 233 -17.52 -2.26 -60.77
CA ARG A 233 -16.67 -2.38 -61.96
C ARG A 233 -15.25 -2.61 -61.44
N PRO A 234 -14.52 -3.64 -61.89
CA PRO A 234 -13.10 -3.70 -61.63
C PRO A 234 -12.56 -2.38 -62.16
N ARG A 235 -12.00 -1.56 -61.26
CA ARG A 235 -11.06 -0.54 -61.67
C ARG A 235 -9.93 -1.35 -62.27
N VAL A 236 -10.04 -1.60 -63.58
CA VAL A 236 -8.91 -1.96 -64.41
C VAL A 236 -7.91 -0.88 -64.07
N SER A 237 -6.89 -1.25 -63.30
CA SER A 237 -5.74 -0.41 -63.09
C SER A 237 -5.23 -0.17 -64.50
N ARG A 238 -5.60 0.98 -65.07
CA ARG A 238 -5.08 1.47 -66.32
C ARG A 238 -3.59 1.49 -66.08
N ARG A 239 -2.91 0.48 -66.61
CA ARG A 239 -1.47 0.35 -66.60
C ARG A 239 -1.02 1.62 -67.30
N GLN A 240 -0.60 2.62 -66.52
CA GLN A 240 0.03 3.82 -67.02
C GLN A 240 1.33 3.33 -67.62
N THR A 241 1.28 2.96 -68.90
CA THR A 241 2.44 2.92 -69.77
C THR A 241 3.01 4.33 -69.78
N ALA A 242 4.06 4.49 -68.98
CA ALA A 242 5.19 5.40 -69.12
C ALA A 242 5.03 6.51 -70.18
N SER A 243 4.78 7.74 -69.73
CA SER A 243 5.35 8.93 -70.36
C SER A 243 6.61 9.30 -69.57
N THR A 244 7.75 8.78 -69.99
CA THR A 244 9.09 8.93 -69.40
C THR A 244 9.78 10.25 -69.79
N SER A 245 9.07 11.38 -69.94
CA SER A 245 9.72 12.62 -70.41
C SER A 245 9.50 13.88 -69.58
N ASP A 246 8.86 13.81 -68.41
CA ASP A 246 8.64 15.00 -67.55
C ASP A 246 9.19 14.86 -66.12
N SER A 247 9.93 13.78 -65.84
CA SER A 247 10.46 13.48 -64.49
C SER A 247 11.59 14.39 -64.02
N ASP A 248 12.23 15.15 -64.91
CA ASP A 248 13.41 15.95 -64.55
C ASP A 248 13.06 17.36 -64.04
N LYS A 249 11.84 17.87 -64.31
CA LYS A 249 11.42 19.22 -63.86
C LYS A 249 10.77 19.24 -62.47
N ALA A 250 10.36 18.09 -61.93
CA ALA A 250 9.77 17.99 -60.59
C ALA A 250 10.80 17.77 -59.46
N ALA A 251 12.08 17.60 -59.80
CA ALA A 251 13.14 17.20 -58.86
C ALA A 251 13.62 18.33 -57.90
N ARG A 252 13.01 19.53 -57.94
CA ARG A 252 13.30 20.63 -57.00
C ARG A 252 12.05 21.21 -56.35
N ALA A 253 11.03 20.40 -56.10
CA ALA A 253 9.98 20.79 -55.15
C ALA A 253 10.60 20.85 -53.75
N SER A 254 10.54 22.02 -53.11
CA SER A 254 11.06 22.25 -51.76
C SER A 254 10.53 21.19 -50.79
N SER A 255 11.41 20.65 -49.94
CA SER A 255 11.09 19.56 -49.02
C SER A 255 9.87 19.84 -48.12
N GLY A 256 9.56 21.12 -47.86
CA GLY A 256 8.37 21.56 -47.13
C GLY A 256 7.04 21.26 -47.83
N LEU A 257 6.96 21.39 -49.16
CA LEU A 257 5.72 21.09 -49.91
C LEU A 257 5.40 19.59 -49.93
N VAL A 258 6.43 18.73 -49.86
CA VAL A 258 6.25 17.28 -49.80
C VAL A 258 5.69 16.86 -48.44
N LEU A 259 6.22 17.38 -47.33
CA LEU A 259 5.71 17.08 -45.99
C LEU A 259 4.25 17.49 -45.84
N GLY A 260 3.88 18.70 -46.27
CA GLY A 260 2.50 19.18 -46.19
C GLY A 260 1.51 18.28 -46.94
N ARG A 261 1.88 17.82 -48.15
CA ARG A 261 1.06 16.86 -48.93
C ARG A 261 0.93 15.51 -48.22
N LEU A 262 2.00 15.01 -47.58
CA LEU A 262 1.96 13.75 -46.84
C LEU A 262 1.12 13.85 -45.56
N VAL A 263 1.19 14.97 -44.83
CA VAL A 263 0.34 15.26 -43.67
C VAL A 263 -1.13 15.30 -44.10
N TRP A 264 -1.44 16.05 -45.16
CA TRP A 264 -2.80 16.10 -45.72
C TRP A 264 -3.31 14.72 -46.15
N GLN A 265 -2.47 13.93 -46.83
CA GLN A 265 -2.82 12.56 -47.21
C GLN A 265 -3.09 11.70 -45.99
N SER A 266 -2.22 11.74 -44.97
CA SER A 266 -2.36 10.99 -43.73
C SER A 266 -3.66 11.35 -43.02
N TRP A 267 -3.95 12.65 -42.89
CA TRP A 267 -5.21 13.12 -42.32
C TRP A 267 -6.40 12.58 -43.10
N ARG A 268 -6.42 12.73 -44.41
CA ARG A 268 -7.55 12.28 -45.25
C ARG A 268 -7.77 10.77 -45.15
N GLN A 269 -6.70 9.98 -45.06
CA GLN A 269 -6.78 8.53 -44.94
C GLN A 269 -7.24 8.08 -43.55
N SER A 270 -6.76 8.76 -42.49
CA SER A 270 -6.99 8.35 -41.10
C SER A 270 -8.15 9.07 -40.40
N ARG A 271 -8.68 10.18 -40.94
CA ARG A 271 -9.72 11.00 -40.27
C ARG A 271 -10.91 10.19 -39.80
N ALA A 272 -11.33 9.21 -40.59
CA ALA A 272 -12.50 8.40 -40.28
C ALA A 272 -12.20 7.47 -39.09
N SER A 273 -11.00 6.90 -39.02
CA SER A 273 -10.55 6.09 -37.88
C SER A 273 -10.33 6.94 -36.63
N ILE A 274 -9.74 8.13 -36.77
CA ILE A 274 -9.55 9.08 -35.67
C ILE A 274 -10.90 9.51 -35.08
N LEU A 275 -11.84 9.92 -35.93
CA LEU A 275 -13.19 10.33 -35.50
C LEU A 275 -13.94 9.16 -34.85
N LEU A 276 -13.79 7.94 -35.37
CA LEU A 276 -14.41 6.75 -34.76
C LEU A 276 -13.86 6.48 -33.36
N ILE A 277 -12.53 6.50 -33.20
CA ILE A 277 -11.88 6.24 -31.92
C ILE A 277 -12.25 7.33 -30.91
N LEU A 278 -12.04 8.60 -31.28
CA LEU A 278 -12.35 9.73 -30.39
C LEU A 278 -13.85 9.82 -30.07
N GLY A 279 -14.72 9.59 -31.05
CA GLY A 279 -16.17 9.61 -30.86
C GLY A 279 -16.67 8.45 -29.98
N GLY A 280 -16.14 7.24 -30.16
CA GLY A 280 -16.46 6.09 -29.32
C GLY A 280 -16.01 6.30 -27.87
N LEU A 281 -14.80 6.82 -27.67
CA LEU A 281 -14.28 7.15 -26.34
C LEU A 281 -15.07 8.29 -25.68
N ALA A 282 -15.40 9.34 -26.43
CA ALA A 282 -16.23 10.43 -25.93
C ALA A 282 -17.64 9.96 -25.55
N ALA A 283 -18.23 9.02 -26.30
CA ALA A 283 -19.53 8.44 -25.95
C ALA A 283 -19.48 7.64 -24.64
N ILE A 284 -18.46 6.78 -24.48
CA ILE A 284 -18.22 6.07 -23.22
C ILE A 284 -18.06 7.07 -22.07
N PHE A 285 -17.28 8.13 -22.28
CA PHE A 285 -17.06 9.17 -21.28
C PHE A 285 -18.34 9.90 -20.86
N VAL A 286 -19.16 10.35 -21.82
CA VAL A 286 -20.44 11.01 -21.54
C VAL A 286 -21.36 10.07 -20.75
N CYS A 287 -21.41 8.79 -21.10
CA CYS A 287 -22.17 7.80 -20.34
C CYS A 287 -21.66 7.68 -18.89
N CYS A 288 -20.35 7.59 -18.66
CA CYS A 288 -19.78 7.52 -17.32
C CYS A 288 -20.07 8.78 -16.48
N ILE A 289 -20.01 9.98 -17.08
CA ILE A 289 -20.40 11.22 -16.39
C ILE A 289 -21.88 11.16 -16.00
N LEU A 290 -22.77 10.82 -16.94
CA LEU A 290 -24.21 10.80 -16.68
C LEU A 290 -24.56 9.83 -15.54
N ILE A 291 -23.93 8.66 -15.50
CA ILE A 291 -24.11 7.69 -14.41
C ILE A 291 -23.58 8.27 -13.11
N SER A 292 -22.40 8.88 -13.14
CA SER A 292 -21.79 9.36 -11.91
C SER A 292 -22.48 10.62 -11.37
N ILE A 293 -23.16 11.40 -12.20
CA ILE A 293 -24.09 12.46 -11.73
C ILE A 293 -25.30 11.83 -11.04
N HIS A 294 -25.77 10.67 -11.52
CA HIS A 294 -26.92 9.97 -10.97
C HIS A 294 -26.60 9.22 -9.66
N ASN A 295 -25.48 8.51 -9.61
CA ASN A 295 -25.03 7.71 -8.48
C ASN A 295 -24.02 8.51 -7.66
N ARG A 296 -24.51 9.36 -6.74
CA ARG A 296 -23.67 10.23 -5.89
C ARG A 296 -22.65 9.48 -5.02
N ASP A 297 -22.91 8.21 -4.73
CA ASP A 297 -22.11 7.41 -3.79
C ASP A 297 -21.08 6.47 -4.47
N GLN A 298 -21.05 6.37 -5.81
CA GLN A 298 -20.14 5.45 -6.49
C GLN A 298 -19.07 6.16 -7.34
N ASN A 299 -17.81 5.71 -7.20
CA ASN A 299 -16.63 6.13 -7.95
C ASN A 299 -16.65 5.68 -9.42
N VAL A 300 -17.73 5.91 -10.15
CA VAL A 300 -17.93 5.46 -11.54
C VAL A 300 -16.96 6.16 -12.51
N LEU A 301 -16.42 7.33 -12.15
CA LEU A 301 -15.39 8.03 -12.92
C LEU A 301 -14.00 7.35 -12.89
N SER A 302 -13.76 6.40 -11.97
CA SER A 302 -12.54 5.59 -11.97
C SER A 302 -12.39 4.72 -13.24
N VAL A 303 -13.52 4.30 -13.84
CA VAL A 303 -13.53 3.46 -15.05
C VAL A 303 -12.98 4.22 -16.28
N PRO A 304 -13.49 5.41 -16.65
CA PRO A 304 -12.88 6.18 -17.74
C PRO A 304 -11.44 6.59 -17.41
N LEU A 305 -11.10 6.85 -16.14
CA LEU A 305 -9.72 7.07 -15.70
C LEU A 305 -8.80 5.88 -16.03
N ALA A 306 -9.26 4.66 -15.73
CA ALA A 306 -8.55 3.44 -16.07
C ALA A 306 -8.48 3.17 -17.59
N LEU A 307 -9.43 3.68 -18.38
CA LEU A 307 -9.47 3.53 -19.84
C LEU A 307 -8.55 4.52 -20.59
N PHE A 308 -8.15 5.64 -19.99
CA PHE A 308 -7.34 6.68 -20.63
C PHE A 308 -6.02 6.19 -21.25
N PRO A 309 -5.20 5.37 -20.55
CA PRO A 309 -3.94 4.87 -21.11
C PRO A 309 -4.17 4.03 -22.39
N TRP A 310 -5.21 3.20 -22.38
CA TRP A 310 -5.49 2.27 -23.48
C TRP A 310 -5.87 2.99 -24.77
N ALA A 311 -6.60 4.09 -24.67
CA ALA A 311 -6.92 4.94 -25.82
C ALA A 311 -5.67 5.50 -26.50
N GLY A 312 -4.67 5.95 -25.72
CA GLY A 312 -3.37 6.35 -26.25
C GLY A 312 -2.72 5.22 -27.07
N CYS A 313 -2.72 4.00 -26.54
CA CYS A 313 -2.23 2.82 -27.24
C CYS A 313 -3.02 2.50 -28.53
N VAL A 314 -4.35 2.60 -28.51
CA VAL A 314 -5.18 2.38 -29.70
C VAL A 314 -4.81 3.39 -30.79
N LEU A 315 -4.69 4.68 -30.45
CA LEU A 315 -4.26 5.73 -31.39
C LEU A 315 -2.87 5.45 -31.96
N GLY A 316 -1.91 5.08 -31.11
CA GLY A 316 -0.56 4.72 -31.53
C GLY A 316 -0.54 3.50 -32.45
N SER A 317 -1.29 2.45 -32.09
CA SER A 317 -1.35 1.19 -32.85
C SER A 317 -1.99 1.35 -34.24
N CYS A 318 -2.85 2.35 -34.40
CA CYS A 318 -3.50 2.66 -35.67
C CYS A 318 -2.63 3.51 -36.61
N MET A 319 -1.50 4.06 -36.14
CA MET A 319 -0.74 5.08 -36.85
C MET A 319 -0.29 4.67 -38.25
N TYR A 320 0.33 3.49 -38.38
CA TYR A 320 0.82 2.95 -39.65
C TYR A 320 -0.13 1.96 -40.32
N TRP A 321 -1.32 1.75 -39.75
CA TRP A 321 -2.26 0.73 -40.23
C TRP A 321 -2.66 0.94 -41.69
N ALA A 322 -2.98 2.17 -42.08
CA ALA A 322 -3.36 2.50 -43.44
C ALA A 322 -2.23 2.24 -44.45
N ASP A 323 -0.98 2.53 -44.07
CA ASP A 323 0.18 2.36 -44.95
C ASP A 323 0.59 0.89 -45.10
N GLN A 324 0.43 0.10 -44.04
CA GLN A 324 0.69 -1.34 -44.07
C GLN A 324 -0.37 -2.11 -44.86
N ARG A 325 -1.59 -1.60 -44.87
CA ARG A 325 -2.68 -2.18 -45.65
C ARG A 325 -2.33 -2.16 -47.13
N LYS A 326 -2.44 -3.33 -47.80
CA LYS A 326 -2.09 -3.52 -49.22
C LYS A 326 -0.66 -3.10 -49.57
N GLN A 327 0.25 -3.09 -48.59
CA GLN A 327 1.66 -2.71 -48.78
C GLN A 327 1.82 -1.32 -49.44
N GLN A 328 0.91 -0.38 -49.14
CA GLN A 328 0.94 0.97 -49.71
C GLN A 328 2.22 1.73 -49.38
N PHE A 329 2.93 1.37 -48.30
CA PHE A 329 4.24 1.94 -47.99
C PHE A 329 5.27 1.77 -49.13
N ARG A 330 5.16 0.72 -49.98
CA ARG A 330 6.02 0.52 -51.16
C ARG A 330 5.92 1.67 -52.16
N PHE A 331 4.75 2.27 -52.27
CA PHE A 331 4.54 3.45 -53.13
C PHE A 331 5.45 4.62 -52.73
N PHE A 332 5.67 4.84 -51.43
CA PHE A 332 6.56 5.90 -50.97
C PHE A 332 8.04 5.56 -51.23
N ALA A 333 8.41 4.28 -51.12
CA ALA A 333 9.75 3.80 -51.46
C ALA A 333 10.06 3.99 -52.96
N GLU A 334 9.12 3.62 -53.84
CA GLU A 334 9.24 3.75 -55.30
C GLU A 334 9.35 5.21 -55.75
N ARG A 335 8.74 6.14 -55.01
CA ARG A 335 8.81 7.59 -55.28
C ARG A 335 10.01 8.29 -54.65
N GLY A 336 10.93 7.54 -54.02
CA GLY A 336 12.13 8.11 -53.39
C GLY A 336 11.84 9.02 -52.20
N ILE A 337 10.67 8.89 -51.57
CA ILE A 337 10.32 9.73 -50.42
C ILE A 337 11.10 9.24 -49.19
N GLY A 338 11.77 10.17 -48.51
CA GLY A 338 12.55 9.87 -47.31
C GLY A 338 11.72 9.17 -46.22
N PRO A 339 12.17 8.02 -45.66
CA PRO A 339 11.43 7.30 -44.62
C PRO A 339 11.14 8.13 -43.36
N ARG A 340 12.07 9.02 -43.00
CA ARG A 340 11.93 9.92 -41.86
C ARG A 340 10.85 10.99 -42.09
N THR A 341 10.71 11.47 -43.32
CA THR A 341 9.64 12.40 -43.70
C THR A 341 8.27 11.72 -43.63
N VAL A 342 8.18 10.46 -44.07
CA VAL A 342 6.95 9.65 -43.92
C VAL A 342 6.62 9.49 -42.44
N TRP A 343 7.58 9.03 -41.61
CA TRP A 343 7.41 8.90 -40.17
C TRP A 343 6.89 10.19 -39.53
N PHE A 344 7.53 11.33 -39.82
CA PHE A 344 7.17 12.62 -39.22
C PHE A 344 5.76 13.08 -39.66
N SER A 345 5.41 12.87 -40.92
CA SER A 345 4.07 13.22 -41.44
C SER A 345 2.95 12.48 -40.70
N ARG A 346 3.19 11.22 -40.33
CA ARG A 346 2.22 10.40 -39.58
C ARG A 346 2.16 10.85 -38.12
N GLN A 347 3.29 11.20 -37.52
CA GLN A 347 3.34 11.61 -36.11
C GLN A 347 2.52 12.88 -35.89
N ILE A 348 2.66 13.88 -36.77
CA ILE A 348 1.89 15.14 -36.66
C ILE A 348 0.39 14.87 -36.53
N VAL A 349 -0.19 14.06 -37.43
CA VAL A 349 -1.63 13.82 -37.46
C VAL A 349 -2.12 13.10 -36.21
N TRP A 350 -1.39 12.07 -35.76
CA TRP A 350 -1.82 11.26 -34.63
C TRP A 350 -1.47 11.87 -33.27
N ILE A 351 -0.42 12.68 -33.17
CA ILE A 351 -0.14 13.50 -31.98
C ILE A 351 -1.25 14.54 -31.80
N CYS A 352 -1.75 15.19 -32.87
CA CYS A 352 -2.91 16.07 -32.74
C CYS A 352 -4.14 15.34 -32.18
N ALA A 353 -4.41 14.11 -32.65
CA ALA A 353 -5.50 13.30 -32.10
C ALA A 353 -5.27 12.92 -30.62
N LEU A 354 -4.03 12.59 -30.25
CA LEU A 354 -3.64 12.34 -28.87
C LEU A 354 -3.84 13.58 -27.99
N LEU A 355 -3.42 14.76 -28.44
CA LEU A 355 -3.59 16.00 -27.66
C LEU A 355 -5.07 16.33 -27.42
N VAL A 356 -5.94 16.12 -28.42
CA VAL A 356 -7.39 16.25 -28.25
C VAL A 356 -7.89 15.26 -27.19
N TRP A 357 -7.42 14.02 -27.23
CA TRP A 357 -7.77 13.02 -26.22
C TRP A 357 -7.29 13.40 -24.82
N LEU A 358 -6.03 13.80 -24.66
CA LEU A 358 -5.48 14.23 -23.38
C LEU A 358 -6.23 15.45 -22.82
N ALA A 359 -6.64 16.38 -23.67
CA ALA A 359 -7.49 17.51 -23.26
C ALA A 359 -8.84 17.05 -22.73
N ILE A 360 -9.49 16.08 -23.39
CA ILE A 360 -10.72 15.45 -22.89
C ILE A 360 -10.45 14.82 -21.53
N SER A 361 -9.40 13.99 -21.40
CA SER A 361 -9.01 13.33 -20.15
C SER A 361 -8.77 14.31 -18.99
N LEU A 362 -8.13 15.45 -19.25
CA LEU A 362 -7.90 16.48 -18.23
C LEU A 362 -9.21 17.12 -17.74
N VAL A 363 -10.18 17.34 -18.64
CA VAL A 363 -11.51 17.79 -18.23
C VAL A 363 -12.16 16.73 -17.33
N CYS A 364 -11.98 15.44 -17.63
CA CYS A 364 -12.50 14.35 -16.78
C CYS A 364 -11.91 14.37 -15.37
N VAL A 365 -10.57 14.45 -15.27
CA VAL A 365 -9.85 14.52 -14.00
C VAL A 365 -10.30 15.76 -13.22
N GLY A 366 -10.43 16.91 -13.90
CA GLY A 366 -10.93 18.14 -13.29
C GLY A 366 -12.35 18.04 -12.75
N VAL A 367 -13.27 17.37 -13.47
CA VAL A 367 -14.64 17.12 -13.00
C VAL A 367 -14.65 16.23 -11.75
N GLU A 368 -13.81 15.20 -11.70
CA GLU A 368 -13.72 14.33 -10.52
C GLU A 368 -13.12 15.04 -9.31
N MET A 369 -12.13 15.90 -9.53
CA MET A 369 -11.51 16.73 -8.47
C MET A 369 -12.45 17.80 -7.93
N ALA A 370 -13.41 18.27 -8.74
CA ALA A 370 -14.39 19.26 -8.30
C ALA A 370 -15.46 18.67 -7.37
N ARG A 371 -15.47 17.34 -7.12
CA ARG A 371 -16.50 16.70 -6.30
C ARG A 371 -16.19 16.74 -4.80
N PRO A 372 -17.17 17.09 -3.96
CA PRO A 372 -16.98 17.13 -2.51
C PRO A 372 -16.75 15.75 -1.87
N SER A 373 -17.32 14.67 -2.41
CA SER A 373 -17.24 13.32 -1.81
C SER A 373 -15.84 12.71 -1.90
N SER A 374 -15.08 13.01 -2.95
CA SER A 374 -13.67 12.64 -3.10
C SER A 374 -12.78 13.27 -2.01
N MET A 375 -13.26 14.32 -1.34
CA MET A 375 -12.54 15.06 -0.31
C MET A 375 -12.53 14.35 1.05
N PHE A 376 -13.42 13.37 1.30
CA PHE A 376 -13.64 12.80 2.63
C PHE A 376 -13.16 11.34 2.83
N HIS A 377 -12.82 10.60 1.77
CA HIS A 377 -12.47 9.16 1.88
C HIS A 377 -10.96 8.85 1.99
N LEU A 378 -10.09 9.85 2.06
CA LEU A 378 -8.71 9.65 2.51
C LEU A 378 -8.74 9.51 4.03
N GLU A 379 -9.12 8.33 4.49
CA GLU A 379 -9.12 7.98 5.91
C GLU A 379 -7.69 8.14 6.46
N PRO A 380 -7.47 9.01 7.46
CA PRO A 380 -6.14 9.32 7.97
C PRO A 380 -5.69 8.24 8.95
N VAL A 381 -5.53 7.00 8.49
CA VAL A 381 -5.04 5.89 9.33
C VAL A 381 -3.61 6.14 9.82
N VAL A 382 -2.86 7.04 9.18
CA VAL A 382 -1.44 7.33 9.50
C VAL A 382 -1.21 8.76 10.04
N ALA A 383 -2.24 9.61 10.12
CA ALA A 383 -2.07 11.02 10.48
C ALA A 383 -2.85 11.40 11.74
N SER A 384 -2.48 10.81 12.88
CA SER A 384 -3.09 11.13 14.18
C SER A 384 -2.68 12.49 14.74
N HIS A 385 -1.63 13.17 14.23
CA HIS A 385 -1.05 14.32 14.95
C HIS A 385 -1.10 15.71 14.27
N ASN A 386 -1.60 15.89 13.05
CA ASN A 386 -1.86 17.24 12.50
C ASN A 386 -2.76 17.25 11.22
N PRO A 387 -4.08 17.08 11.34
CA PRO A 387 -4.96 16.82 10.19
C PRO A 387 -5.08 17.99 9.20
N SER A 388 -5.11 19.23 9.70
CA SER A 388 -5.52 20.40 8.90
C SER A 388 -4.44 20.91 7.94
N ARG A 389 -3.16 20.84 8.31
CA ARG A 389 -2.03 21.22 7.43
C ARG A 389 -1.64 20.10 6.47
N PHE A 390 -1.75 18.84 6.89
CA PHE A 390 -1.39 17.68 6.08
C PHE A 390 -2.44 17.39 5.00
N ALA A 391 -3.74 17.49 5.31
CA ALA A 391 -4.81 17.21 4.35
C ALA A 391 -4.79 18.17 3.15
N GLY A 392 -4.57 19.48 3.37
CA GLY A 392 -4.49 20.46 2.28
C GLY A 392 -3.26 20.28 1.37
N PHE A 393 -2.11 19.89 1.94
CA PHE A 393 -0.90 19.62 1.17
C PHE A 393 -0.99 18.30 0.40
N GLN A 394 -1.53 17.26 1.03
CA GLN A 394 -1.72 15.94 0.44
C GLN A 394 -2.72 15.99 -0.72
N MET A 395 -3.85 16.70 -0.55
CA MET A 395 -4.84 16.90 -1.62
C MET A 395 -4.26 17.59 -2.86
N ARG A 396 -3.43 18.63 -2.69
CA ARG A 396 -2.78 19.31 -3.82
C ARG A 396 -1.76 18.41 -4.52
N ARG A 397 -1.06 17.58 -3.74
CA ARG A 397 -0.08 16.61 -4.25
C ARG A 397 -0.77 15.52 -5.07
N ASP A 398 -1.83 14.93 -4.53
CA ASP A 398 -2.60 13.87 -5.17
C ASP A 398 -3.22 14.34 -6.49
N ALA A 399 -3.62 15.63 -6.55
CA ALA A 399 -4.17 16.20 -7.77
C ALA A 399 -3.14 16.37 -8.89
N ILE A 400 -1.97 16.92 -8.55
CA ILE A 400 -0.86 17.06 -9.49
C ILE A 400 -0.38 15.68 -9.96
N ASP A 401 -0.36 14.71 -9.05
CA ASP A 401 0.04 13.34 -9.34
C ASP A 401 -0.95 12.64 -10.28
N MET A 402 -2.26 12.72 -10.03
CA MET A 402 -3.27 12.16 -10.93
C MET A 402 -3.22 12.75 -12.34
N ILE A 403 -3.06 14.07 -12.46
CA ILE A 403 -2.90 14.75 -13.75
C ILE A 403 -1.63 14.25 -14.45
N SER A 404 -0.52 14.20 -13.72
CA SER A 404 0.79 13.77 -14.25
C SER A 404 0.77 12.31 -14.69
N ILE A 405 0.14 11.42 -13.92
CA ILE A 405 -0.04 10.01 -14.25
C ILE A 405 -0.91 9.86 -15.49
N THR A 406 -2.05 10.55 -15.56
CA THR A 406 -2.99 10.46 -16.70
C THR A 406 -2.31 10.90 -18.00
N LEU A 407 -1.65 12.05 -17.98
CA LEU A 407 -0.92 12.58 -19.14
C LEU A 407 0.26 11.67 -19.51
N GLY A 408 1.05 11.30 -18.51
CA GLY A 408 2.24 10.45 -18.67
C GLY A 408 1.88 9.10 -19.28
N LEU A 409 0.90 8.40 -18.71
CA LEU A 409 0.44 7.09 -19.19
C LEU A 409 -0.18 7.17 -20.58
N GLY A 410 -0.92 8.23 -20.90
CA GLY A 410 -1.49 8.42 -22.25
C GLY A 410 -0.42 8.56 -23.32
N VAL A 411 0.60 9.41 -23.06
CA VAL A 411 1.75 9.61 -23.97
C VAL A 411 2.59 8.33 -24.08
N LEU A 412 2.83 7.68 -22.95
CA LEU A 412 3.60 6.44 -22.84
C LEU A 412 2.95 5.30 -23.64
N SER A 413 1.65 5.09 -23.44
CA SER A 413 0.87 4.07 -24.15
C SER A 413 0.80 4.36 -25.65
N TYR A 414 0.69 5.64 -26.04
CA TYR A 414 0.77 6.04 -27.45
C TYR A 414 2.10 5.67 -28.09
N ALA A 415 3.22 6.02 -27.44
CA ALA A 415 4.55 5.74 -27.97
C ALA A 415 4.79 4.22 -28.12
N VAL A 416 4.35 3.43 -27.14
CA VAL A 416 4.42 1.96 -27.18
C VAL A 416 3.55 1.40 -28.31
N GLY A 417 2.27 1.79 -28.40
CA GLY A 417 1.37 1.35 -29.47
C GLY A 417 1.88 1.73 -30.86
N GLN A 418 2.44 2.93 -31.00
CA GLN A 418 3.07 3.40 -32.23
C GLN A 418 4.27 2.52 -32.64
N ALA A 419 5.14 2.19 -31.68
CA ALA A 419 6.28 1.35 -31.94
C ALA A 419 5.83 -0.06 -32.37
N CYS A 420 4.85 -0.64 -31.66
CA CYS A 420 4.24 -1.92 -32.01
C CYS A 420 3.65 -1.93 -33.43
N SER A 421 2.95 -0.87 -33.84
CA SER A 421 2.41 -0.77 -35.20
C SER A 421 3.48 -0.75 -36.27
N LEU A 422 4.67 -0.19 -36.01
CA LEU A 422 5.76 -0.22 -36.99
C LEU A 422 6.47 -1.58 -37.05
N PHE A 423 6.57 -2.29 -35.93
CA PHE A 423 7.28 -3.57 -35.85
C PHE A 423 6.47 -4.76 -36.35
N LEU A 424 5.15 -4.70 -36.17
CA LEU A 424 4.24 -5.80 -36.49
C LEU A 424 3.49 -5.47 -37.78
N ARG A 425 3.53 -6.39 -38.75
CA ARG A 425 2.87 -6.21 -40.07
C ARG A 425 1.35 -6.32 -40.00
N SER A 426 0.82 -6.96 -38.96
CA SER A 426 -0.61 -7.14 -38.75
C SER A 426 -1.08 -6.10 -37.75
N GLY A 427 -2.03 -5.25 -38.15
CA GLY A 427 -2.57 -4.20 -37.27
C GLY A 427 -3.24 -4.72 -36.01
N ILE A 428 -3.85 -5.91 -36.08
CA ILE A 428 -4.55 -6.52 -34.93
C ILE A 428 -3.53 -7.04 -33.92
N ILE A 429 -2.50 -7.73 -34.42
CA ILE A 429 -1.39 -8.20 -33.57
C ILE A 429 -0.66 -6.99 -32.98
N ALA A 430 -0.47 -5.92 -33.76
CA ALA A 430 0.10 -4.68 -33.27
C ALA A 430 -0.72 -4.05 -32.15
N LEU A 431 -2.04 -3.99 -32.30
CA LEU A 431 -2.94 -3.49 -31.26
C LEU A 431 -2.89 -4.34 -30.00
N ALA A 432 -3.00 -5.66 -30.13
CA ALA A 432 -2.98 -6.58 -28.98
C ALA A 432 -1.64 -6.51 -28.22
N VAL A 433 -0.51 -6.57 -28.93
CA VAL A 433 0.82 -6.45 -28.33
C VAL A 433 1.03 -5.04 -27.77
N GLY A 434 0.55 -4.00 -28.43
CA GLY A 434 0.60 -2.62 -27.95
C GLY A 434 -0.14 -2.45 -26.63
N LEU A 435 -1.37 -2.98 -26.53
CA LEU A 435 -2.17 -2.93 -25.29
C LEU A 435 -1.45 -3.68 -24.17
N PHE A 436 -0.94 -4.89 -24.45
CA PHE A 436 -0.13 -5.66 -23.50
C PHE A 436 1.09 -4.88 -23.01
N CYS A 437 1.90 -4.33 -23.92
CA CYS A 437 3.08 -3.57 -23.54
C CYS A 437 2.71 -2.29 -22.78
N SER A 438 1.63 -1.61 -23.16
CA SER A 438 1.14 -0.40 -22.47
C SER A 438 0.67 -0.72 -21.05
N PHE A 439 0.02 -1.88 -20.85
CA PHE A 439 -0.32 -2.37 -19.52
C PHE A 439 0.90 -2.57 -18.64
N ASN A 440 1.90 -3.33 -19.11
CA ASN A 440 3.12 -3.61 -18.34
C ASN A 440 3.89 -2.33 -18.00
N VAL A 441 3.95 -1.41 -18.95
CA VAL A 441 4.60 -0.12 -18.77
C VAL A 441 3.77 0.80 -17.85
N GLY A 442 2.45 0.66 -17.85
CA GLY A 442 1.55 1.29 -16.88
C GLY A 442 1.75 0.75 -15.47
N VAL A 443 1.89 -0.58 -15.31
CA VAL A 443 2.27 -1.21 -14.03
C VAL A 443 3.61 -0.68 -13.56
N TRP A 444 4.62 -0.59 -14.44
CA TRP A 444 5.91 0.03 -14.10
C TRP A 444 5.74 1.47 -13.60
N ALA A 445 4.99 2.31 -14.32
CA ALA A 445 4.76 3.69 -13.91
C ALA A 445 4.00 3.80 -12.57
N GLY A 446 3.01 2.92 -12.34
CA GLY A 446 2.31 2.81 -11.07
C GLY A 446 3.22 2.39 -9.93
N LEU A 447 4.10 1.42 -10.15
CA LEU A 447 5.13 1.02 -9.18
C LEU A 447 6.09 2.18 -8.87
N MET A 448 6.55 2.91 -9.89
CA MET A 448 7.41 4.08 -9.68
C MET A 448 6.72 5.17 -8.86
N TRP A 449 5.43 5.41 -9.11
CA TRP A 449 4.64 6.34 -8.31
C TRP A 449 4.47 5.85 -6.86
N MET A 450 4.09 4.59 -6.67
CA MET A 450 3.96 3.95 -5.34
C MET A 450 5.27 3.97 -4.55
N PHE A 451 6.41 3.79 -5.24
CA PHE A 451 7.75 3.83 -4.67
C PHE A 451 8.30 5.25 -4.52
N GLU A 452 7.50 6.27 -4.86
CA GLU A 452 7.87 7.68 -4.92
C GLU A 452 9.17 7.96 -5.68
N VAL A 453 9.44 7.16 -6.71
CA VAL A 453 10.54 7.37 -7.63
C VAL A 453 10.16 8.50 -8.59
N PRO A 454 11.02 9.52 -8.77
CA PRO A 454 10.74 10.60 -9.70
C PRO A 454 10.44 10.08 -11.13
N LEU A 455 9.19 10.26 -11.57
CA LEU A 455 8.68 9.74 -12.85
C LEU A 455 9.43 10.30 -14.08
N TRP A 456 10.02 11.49 -13.95
CA TRP A 456 10.72 12.17 -15.05
C TRP A 456 11.99 11.42 -15.53
N PHE A 457 12.63 10.59 -14.69
CA PHE A 457 13.73 9.75 -15.14
C PHE A 457 13.34 8.27 -15.26
N ALA A 458 12.40 7.79 -14.46
CA ALA A 458 12.03 6.37 -14.49
C ALA A 458 10.99 6.03 -15.58
N VAL A 459 10.15 6.98 -15.99
CA VAL A 459 9.02 6.75 -16.91
C VAL A 459 9.16 7.55 -18.21
N VAL A 460 9.47 8.84 -18.13
CA VAL A 460 9.56 9.74 -19.31
C VAL A 460 10.60 9.31 -20.36
N PRO A 461 11.71 8.62 -20.03
CA PRO A 461 12.60 8.10 -21.06
C PRO A 461 11.99 6.98 -21.92
N ILE A 462 11.05 6.18 -21.39
CA ILE A 462 10.44 5.05 -22.10
C ILE A 462 9.74 5.49 -23.41
N PRO A 463 8.86 6.51 -23.46
CA PRO A 463 8.25 6.95 -24.71
C PRO A 463 9.28 7.55 -25.66
N LEU A 464 10.31 8.25 -25.14
CA LEU A 464 11.40 8.79 -25.96
C LEU A 464 12.21 7.66 -26.62
N ILE A 465 12.49 6.58 -25.88
CA ILE A 465 13.15 5.38 -26.37
C ILE A 465 12.29 4.70 -27.45
N ALA A 466 10.98 4.57 -27.23
CA ALA A 466 10.06 3.97 -28.20
C ALA A 466 9.96 4.81 -29.50
N LEU A 467 9.86 6.14 -29.39
CA LEU A 467 9.86 7.06 -30.53
C LEU A 467 11.21 7.05 -31.26
N TRP A 468 12.32 7.00 -30.52
CA TRP A 468 13.66 6.90 -31.09
C TRP A 468 13.86 5.58 -31.84
N ALA A 469 13.49 4.45 -31.23
CA ALA A 469 13.58 3.15 -31.87
C ALA A 469 12.71 3.07 -33.13
N SER A 470 11.50 3.64 -33.11
CA SER A 470 10.64 3.67 -34.30
C SER A 470 11.19 4.60 -35.39
N TRP A 471 11.79 5.74 -35.03
CA TRP A 471 12.49 6.63 -35.96
C TRP A 471 13.67 5.92 -36.65
N TRP A 472 14.48 5.19 -35.88
CA TRP A 472 15.59 4.39 -36.40
C TRP A 472 15.14 3.23 -37.28
N ARG A 473 13.99 2.63 -36.98
CA ARG A 473 13.42 1.52 -37.76
C ARG A 473 12.80 1.97 -39.08
N ALA A 474 12.30 3.20 -39.17
CA ALA A 474 11.53 3.68 -40.32
C ALA A 474 12.18 3.40 -41.69
N PRO A 475 13.50 3.59 -41.90
CA PRO A 475 14.15 3.28 -43.17
C PRO A 475 14.12 1.79 -43.53
N ASP A 476 14.39 0.93 -42.56
CA ASP A 476 14.42 -0.50 -42.79
C ASP A 476 13.01 -1.11 -42.92
N TRP A 477 11.99 -0.47 -42.32
CA TRP A 477 10.59 -0.81 -42.54
C TRP A 477 10.16 -0.47 -43.96
N LEU A 478 10.45 0.76 -44.42
CA LEU A 478 10.07 1.22 -45.77
C LEU A 478 10.73 0.38 -46.87
N LEU A 479 11.99 -0.02 -46.67
CA LEU A 479 12.78 -0.82 -47.61
C LEU A 479 12.62 -2.34 -47.41
N GLU A 480 11.71 -2.78 -46.54
CA GLU A 480 11.48 -4.20 -46.21
C GLU A 480 12.73 -4.99 -45.82
N ARG A 481 13.72 -4.34 -45.21
CA ARG A 481 14.95 -5.01 -44.77
C ARG A 481 14.64 -5.86 -43.53
N THR A 482 14.62 -7.18 -43.72
CA THR A 482 14.28 -8.18 -42.68
C THR A 482 15.47 -8.99 -42.19
N ARG A 483 16.71 -8.60 -42.54
CA ARG A 483 17.93 -9.29 -42.13
C ARG A 483 18.03 -9.37 -40.60
N TRP A 484 18.58 -10.48 -40.08
CA TRP A 484 18.84 -10.68 -38.65
C TRP A 484 19.53 -9.46 -38.00
N ARG A 485 20.56 -8.90 -38.64
CA ARG A 485 21.29 -7.71 -38.14
C ARG A 485 20.38 -6.50 -37.89
N VAL A 486 19.35 -6.31 -38.72
CA VAL A 486 18.37 -5.22 -38.57
C VAL A 486 17.45 -5.50 -37.37
N ARG A 487 17.02 -6.76 -37.20
CA ARG A 487 16.22 -7.17 -36.03
C ARG A 487 17.02 -7.05 -34.74
N LEU A 488 18.29 -7.44 -34.75
CA LEU A 488 19.19 -7.31 -33.60
C LEU A 488 19.42 -5.84 -33.24
N LYS A 489 19.74 -4.99 -34.23
CA LYS A 489 19.90 -3.54 -34.03
C LYS A 489 18.64 -2.93 -33.40
N LEU A 490 17.47 -3.35 -33.87
CA LEU A 490 16.21 -2.92 -33.30
C LEU A 490 16.05 -3.39 -31.84
N GLY A 491 16.25 -4.68 -31.58
CA GLY A 491 16.16 -5.24 -30.24
C GLY A 491 17.09 -4.51 -29.27
N LEU A 492 18.34 -4.27 -29.67
CA LEU A 492 19.33 -3.52 -28.89
C LEU A 492 18.92 -2.04 -28.67
N SER A 493 18.30 -1.39 -29.66
CA SER A 493 17.85 0.00 -29.53
C SER A 493 16.71 0.21 -28.51
N LEU A 494 15.94 -0.85 -28.22
CA LEU A 494 14.93 -0.83 -27.16
C LEU A 494 15.49 -1.37 -25.84
N ALA A 495 16.18 -2.51 -25.90
CA ALA A 495 16.63 -3.25 -24.72
C ALA A 495 17.72 -2.52 -23.94
N LEU A 496 18.73 -1.93 -24.60
CA LEU A 496 19.83 -1.26 -23.90
C LEU A 496 19.36 -0.02 -23.12
N PRO A 497 18.62 0.92 -23.71
CA PRO A 497 18.14 2.08 -22.96
C PRO A 497 17.13 1.70 -21.87
N LEU A 498 16.28 0.71 -22.11
CA LEU A 498 15.33 0.25 -21.09
C LEU A 498 16.05 -0.43 -19.92
N ALA A 499 17.07 -1.26 -20.19
CA ALA A 499 17.91 -1.83 -19.16
C ALA A 499 18.66 -0.76 -18.36
N ALA A 500 19.11 0.32 -19.03
CA ALA A 500 19.73 1.46 -18.37
C ALA A 500 18.73 2.19 -17.45
N VAL A 501 17.47 2.38 -17.86
CA VAL A 501 16.42 2.96 -17.00
C VAL A 501 16.15 2.06 -15.80
N ILE A 502 15.99 0.75 -15.99
CA ILE A 502 15.76 -0.20 -14.89
C ILE A 502 16.94 -0.20 -13.92
N ALA A 503 18.18 -0.25 -14.43
CA ALA A 503 19.39 -0.22 -13.60
C ALA A 503 19.55 1.12 -12.87
N ALA A 504 19.27 2.26 -13.54
CA ALA A 504 19.30 3.57 -12.92
C ALA A 504 18.26 3.71 -11.81
N THR A 505 17.04 3.22 -12.02
CA THR A 505 16.00 3.14 -10.99
C THR A 505 16.45 2.26 -9.82
N ALA A 506 16.98 1.06 -10.09
CA ALA A 506 17.46 0.16 -9.05
C ALA A 506 18.60 0.77 -8.23
N CYS A 507 19.53 1.47 -8.88
CA CYS A 507 20.61 2.21 -8.22
C CYS A 507 20.06 3.36 -7.39
N PHE A 508 19.19 4.20 -7.97
CA PHE A 508 18.54 5.30 -7.25
C PHE A 508 17.85 4.78 -5.99
N ARG A 509 17.07 3.70 -6.11
CA ARG A 509 16.37 3.06 -4.99
C ARG A 509 17.32 2.57 -3.91
N ALA A 510 18.40 1.88 -4.28
CA ALA A 510 19.39 1.39 -3.33
C ALA A 510 20.11 2.54 -2.59
N TYR A 511 20.46 3.62 -3.29
CA TYR A 511 21.30 4.71 -2.78
C TYR A 511 20.54 5.96 -2.30
N GLU A 512 19.21 6.03 -2.47
CA GLU A 512 18.38 7.10 -1.91
C GLU A 512 18.52 7.16 -0.38
N VAL A 513 18.65 5.99 0.26
CA VAL A 513 18.85 5.86 1.69
C VAL A 513 20.35 5.80 1.98
N PRO A 514 20.89 6.75 2.76
CA PRO A 514 22.31 6.78 3.08
C PRO A 514 22.67 5.55 3.92
N VAL A 515 23.92 5.10 3.78
CA VAL A 515 24.46 4.07 4.68
C VAL A 515 24.70 4.73 6.03
N VAL A 516 23.89 4.36 7.03
CA VAL A 516 24.05 4.84 8.39
C VAL A 516 25.03 3.92 9.11
N GLN A 517 26.17 4.49 9.53
CA GLN A 517 27.08 3.81 10.44
C GLN A 517 26.47 3.90 11.84
N LEU A 518 25.77 2.85 12.22
CA LEU A 518 25.22 2.72 13.56
C LEU A 518 26.39 2.68 14.56
N GLN A 519 26.49 3.72 15.40
CA GLN A 519 27.37 3.73 16.57
C GLN A 519 26.77 2.84 17.66
N LEU A 520 26.68 1.56 17.36
CA LEU A 520 26.07 0.60 18.25
C LEU A 520 27.11 0.03 19.21
N PRO A 521 26.77 -0.12 20.51
CA PRO A 521 27.44 -1.08 21.36
C PRO A 521 26.96 -2.51 21.03
N VAL A 522 26.73 -2.89 19.76
CA VAL A 522 26.26 -4.24 19.36
C VAL A 522 27.24 -5.30 19.84
N ALA A 523 28.54 -5.01 19.79
CA ALA A 523 29.56 -5.91 20.31
C ALA A 523 29.41 -6.16 21.83
N ASN A 524 28.90 -5.19 22.59
CA ASN A 524 28.64 -5.34 24.03
C ASN A 524 27.25 -5.94 24.28
N HIS A 525 26.25 -5.63 23.46
CA HIS A 525 24.89 -6.18 23.58
C HIS A 525 24.81 -7.67 23.22
N ALA A 526 25.62 -8.13 22.27
CA ALA A 526 25.72 -9.53 21.87
C ALA A 526 26.67 -10.37 22.76
N GLN A 527 27.30 -9.78 23.79
CA GLN A 527 28.15 -10.54 24.71
C GLN A 527 27.30 -11.49 25.56
N PRO A 528 27.75 -12.74 25.75
CA PRO A 528 27.09 -13.69 26.64
C PRO A 528 27.05 -13.15 28.07
N PRO A 529 26.04 -13.55 28.87
CA PRO A 529 25.91 -13.09 30.24
C PRO A 529 27.12 -13.52 31.08
N THR A 530 27.59 -12.62 31.93
CA THR A 530 28.62 -12.93 32.93
C THR A 530 28.11 -13.99 33.91
N ASP A 531 29.02 -14.73 34.53
CA ASP A 531 28.66 -15.75 35.52
C ASP A 531 27.93 -15.15 36.72
N GLU A 532 28.29 -13.91 37.09
CA GLU A 532 27.63 -13.13 38.13
C GLU A 532 26.17 -12.82 37.76
N ALA A 533 25.91 -12.33 36.55
CA ALA A 533 24.57 -12.00 36.09
C ALA A 533 23.66 -13.24 36.01
N ARG A 534 24.24 -14.40 35.63
CA ARG A 534 23.54 -15.69 35.68
C ARG A 534 23.26 -16.13 37.12
N GLY A 535 24.18 -15.89 38.04
CA GLY A 535 23.99 -16.13 39.47
C GLY A 535 22.83 -15.32 40.06
N THR A 536 22.72 -14.03 39.70
CA THR A 536 21.61 -13.17 40.13
C THR A 536 20.26 -13.67 39.63
N LEU A 537 20.16 -14.08 38.35
CA LEU A 537 18.94 -14.65 37.79
C LEU A 537 18.52 -15.93 38.53
N ARG A 538 19.47 -16.79 38.90
CA ARG A 538 19.20 -18.01 39.67
C ARG A 538 18.58 -17.70 41.03
N LEU A 539 19.07 -16.68 41.73
CA LEU A 539 18.50 -16.27 43.01
C LEU A 539 17.05 -15.80 42.87
N TYR A 540 16.72 -15.02 41.84
CA TYR A 540 15.32 -14.63 41.58
C TYR A 540 14.44 -15.83 41.24
N HIS A 541 14.98 -16.79 40.49
CA HIS A 541 14.26 -18.03 40.19
C HIS A 541 14.03 -18.88 41.44
N GLU A 542 15.04 -19.01 42.32
CA GLU A 542 14.88 -19.70 43.60
C GLU A 542 13.83 -19.01 44.48
N ALA A 543 13.87 -17.68 44.57
CA ALA A 543 12.85 -16.89 45.25
C ALA A 543 11.44 -17.13 44.69
N TRP A 544 11.29 -17.16 43.35
CA TRP A 544 10.04 -17.51 42.68
C TRP A 544 9.55 -18.91 43.11
N SER A 545 10.40 -19.92 42.95
CA SER A 545 10.02 -21.31 43.25
C SER A 545 9.62 -21.52 44.72
N MET A 546 10.22 -20.76 45.64
CA MET A 546 9.89 -20.78 47.05
C MET A 546 8.61 -20.01 47.36
N SER A 547 8.31 -18.93 46.62
CA SER A 547 7.09 -18.13 46.79
C SER A 547 5.80 -18.90 46.49
N GLU A 548 5.87 -19.96 45.67
CA GLU A 548 4.75 -20.87 45.40
C GLU A 548 4.37 -21.75 46.62
N SER A 549 5.27 -21.87 47.61
CA SER A 549 5.02 -22.60 48.86
C SER A 549 4.83 -21.65 50.05
N ALA A 550 3.72 -21.79 50.77
CA ALA A 550 3.42 -20.95 51.93
C ALA A 550 4.41 -21.10 53.10
N GLU A 551 5.11 -22.24 53.20
CA GLU A 551 6.04 -22.54 54.31
C GLU A 551 7.36 -21.77 54.21
N ASN A 552 7.72 -21.24 53.03
CA ASN A 552 9.05 -20.65 52.76
C ASN A 552 9.01 -19.14 52.49
N LYS A 553 7.97 -18.43 52.96
CA LYS A 553 7.73 -17.02 52.60
C LYS A 553 8.88 -16.08 52.90
N GLU A 554 9.43 -16.13 54.12
CA GLU A 554 10.55 -15.26 54.52
C GLU A 554 11.86 -15.63 53.83
N GLU A 555 12.09 -16.92 53.56
CA GLU A 555 13.30 -17.37 52.83
C GLU A 555 13.25 -16.90 51.36
N ALA A 556 12.08 -16.95 50.73
CA ALA A 556 11.86 -16.43 49.37
C ALA A 556 12.16 -14.92 49.30
N ILE A 557 11.66 -14.15 50.26
CA ILE A 557 11.91 -12.70 50.34
C ILE A 557 13.38 -12.40 50.61
N ALA A 558 14.04 -13.16 51.49
CA ALA A 558 15.46 -12.98 51.76
C ALA A 558 16.33 -13.20 50.50
N LYS A 559 16.03 -14.24 49.71
CA LYS A 559 16.71 -14.48 48.43
C LYS A 559 16.42 -13.40 47.39
N PHE A 560 15.17 -12.90 47.34
CA PHE A 560 14.82 -11.78 46.47
C PHE A 560 15.61 -10.52 46.81
N ILE A 561 15.72 -10.18 48.10
CA ILE A 561 16.51 -9.03 48.58
C ILE A 561 18.00 -9.24 48.24
N GLU A 562 18.55 -10.43 48.48
CA GLU A 562 19.94 -10.76 48.11
C GLU A 562 20.19 -10.56 46.61
N ALA A 563 19.30 -11.08 45.76
CA ALA A 563 19.40 -10.90 44.31
C ALA A 563 19.35 -9.43 43.91
N SER A 564 18.45 -8.65 44.52
CA SER A 564 18.26 -7.23 44.23
C SER A 564 19.47 -6.35 44.56
N ARG A 565 20.35 -6.80 45.46
CA ARG A 565 21.55 -6.05 45.88
C ARG A 565 22.74 -6.22 44.94
N ARG A 566 22.71 -7.22 44.05
CA ARG A 566 23.78 -7.43 43.07
C ARG A 566 23.65 -6.37 41.97
N GLU A 567 24.77 -5.89 41.43
CA GLU A 567 24.77 -4.83 40.41
C GLU A 567 24.28 -5.30 39.03
N HIS A 568 24.41 -6.59 38.75
CA HIS A 568 24.19 -7.15 37.42
C HIS A 568 23.21 -8.33 37.48
N CYS A 569 22.16 -8.23 36.67
CA CYS A 569 21.26 -9.33 36.37
C CYS A 569 21.06 -9.40 34.86
N TRP A 570 20.93 -10.63 34.35
CA TRP A 570 20.62 -10.85 32.94
C TRP A 570 19.34 -11.66 32.83
N PHE A 571 18.30 -11.08 32.27
CA PHE A 571 17.08 -11.78 31.90
C PHE A 571 17.12 -12.12 30.41
N PRO A 572 17.04 -13.41 30.03
CA PRO A 572 17.01 -13.79 28.62
C PRO A 572 15.76 -13.22 27.93
N ASN A 573 15.93 -12.63 26.75
CA ASN A 573 14.79 -12.24 25.91
C ASN A 573 14.26 -13.43 25.08
N ALA A 574 13.05 -13.31 24.52
CA ALA A 574 12.48 -14.39 23.70
C ALA A 574 13.40 -14.79 22.53
N TYR A 575 14.10 -13.81 21.95
CA TYR A 575 15.07 -14.02 20.89
C TYR A 575 16.31 -14.80 21.36
N ASP A 576 16.85 -14.50 22.54
CA ASP A 576 17.98 -15.17 23.18
C ASP A 576 17.63 -16.62 23.52
N LEU A 577 16.45 -16.85 24.10
CA LEU A 577 15.95 -18.18 24.43
C LEU A 577 15.84 -19.05 23.18
N HIS A 578 15.30 -18.48 22.09
CA HIS A 578 15.11 -19.21 20.84
C HIS A 578 16.43 -19.51 20.13
N ARG A 579 17.38 -18.56 20.16
CA ARG A 579 18.72 -18.73 19.59
C ARG A 579 19.54 -19.76 20.37
N GLN A 580 19.45 -19.76 21.71
CA GLN A 580 20.09 -20.75 22.57
C GLN A 580 19.51 -22.16 22.39
N SER A 581 18.19 -22.27 22.21
CA SER A 581 17.51 -23.53 21.87
C SER A 581 18.01 -24.11 20.55
N HIS A 582 18.16 -23.28 19.51
CA HIS A 582 18.67 -23.73 18.21
C HIS A 582 20.17 -24.03 18.18
N ALA A 583 20.98 -23.38 19.01
CA ALA A 583 22.40 -23.66 19.13
C ALA A 583 22.71 -25.04 19.77
N GLY A 584 21.69 -25.83 20.14
CA GLY A 584 21.86 -27.13 20.79
C GLY A 584 22.25 -27.03 22.27
N THR A 585 22.35 -25.82 22.82
CA THR A 585 22.45 -25.54 24.24
C THR A 585 21.06 -25.59 24.90
N THR A 586 20.39 -26.73 24.82
CA THR A 586 19.21 -26.99 25.65
C THR A 586 19.69 -27.38 27.04
N SER A 587 20.03 -26.38 27.87
CA SER A 587 20.17 -26.62 29.32
C SER A 587 18.79 -26.59 29.96
N ASP A 588 18.52 -27.52 30.87
CA ASP A 588 17.34 -27.52 31.74
C ASP A 588 17.10 -26.14 32.42
N ASP A 589 18.15 -25.32 32.58
CA ASP A 589 18.10 -23.93 33.04
C ASP A 589 17.10 -23.04 32.25
N VAL A 590 16.90 -23.24 30.94
CA VAL A 590 16.01 -22.37 30.14
C VAL A 590 14.52 -22.65 30.41
N LYS A 591 14.14 -23.92 30.51
CA LYS A 591 12.74 -24.31 30.79
C LYS A 591 12.32 -23.94 32.21
N ASN A 592 13.26 -24.02 33.16
CA ASN A 592 12.99 -23.73 34.56
C ASN A 592 12.74 -22.23 34.79
N VAL A 593 13.44 -21.34 34.07
CA VAL A 593 13.35 -19.88 34.30
C VAL A 593 12.21 -19.18 33.54
N GLN A 594 11.54 -19.90 32.63
CA GLN A 594 10.47 -19.37 31.78
C GLN A 594 9.29 -18.70 32.53
N PRO A 595 8.79 -19.21 33.68
CA PRO A 595 7.68 -18.58 34.40
C PRO A 595 8.03 -17.20 34.95
N LEU A 596 9.21 -17.06 35.56
CA LEU A 596 9.74 -15.78 36.05
C LEU A 596 9.94 -14.77 34.91
N VAL A 597 10.41 -15.23 33.75
CA VAL A 597 10.58 -14.40 32.56
C VAL A 597 9.23 -13.93 32.01
N THR A 598 8.19 -14.74 32.15
CA THR A 598 6.86 -14.44 31.61
C THR A 598 6.01 -13.57 32.54
N TYR A 599 6.13 -13.74 33.86
CA TYR A 599 5.28 -13.07 34.86
C TYR A 599 6.07 -12.47 36.03
N PRO A 600 7.04 -11.57 35.79
CA PRO A 600 7.86 -10.99 36.85
C PRO A 600 7.06 -10.21 37.90
N SER A 601 5.87 -9.68 37.54
CA SER A 601 5.03 -8.90 38.45
C SER A 601 4.54 -9.70 39.65
N ARG A 602 4.25 -11.00 39.51
CA ARG A 602 3.74 -11.80 40.64
C ARG A 602 4.73 -11.92 41.78
N LEU A 603 6.04 -11.98 41.47
CA LEU A 603 7.08 -12.02 42.50
C LEU A 603 7.20 -10.67 43.21
N ALA A 604 7.07 -9.57 42.45
CA ALA A 604 7.05 -8.24 43.02
C ALA A 604 5.82 -8.04 43.92
N ASP A 605 4.62 -8.42 43.45
CA ASP A 605 3.37 -8.37 44.21
C ASP A 605 3.50 -9.13 45.53
N TYR A 606 4.09 -10.33 45.49
CA TYR A 606 4.34 -11.13 46.70
C TYR A 606 5.19 -10.41 47.75
N VAL A 607 6.23 -9.67 47.31
CA VAL A 607 7.10 -8.88 48.20
C VAL A 607 6.37 -7.63 48.69
N LEU A 608 5.62 -6.95 47.82
CA LEU A 608 4.83 -5.75 48.15
C LEU A 608 3.73 -6.04 49.17
N ASP A 609 3.02 -7.16 49.04
CA ASP A 609 2.02 -7.60 50.02
C ASP A 609 2.66 -7.88 51.40
N SER A 610 3.93 -8.25 51.40
CA SER A 610 4.71 -8.43 52.63
C SER A 610 5.16 -7.10 53.26
N CYS A 611 5.23 -6.01 52.48
CA CYS A 611 5.42 -4.66 53.01
C CYS A 611 4.18 -4.21 53.80
N ASP A 612 2.98 -4.43 53.25
CA ASP A 612 1.71 -4.06 53.91
C ASP A 612 1.59 -4.72 55.30
N SER A 613 2.02 -5.98 55.43
CA SER A 613 2.04 -6.69 56.72
C SER A 613 3.00 -6.03 57.72
N LEU A 614 4.22 -5.68 57.29
CA LEU A 614 5.22 -5.02 58.15
C LEU A 614 4.78 -3.61 58.58
N GLU A 615 4.12 -2.87 57.69
CA GLU A 615 3.54 -1.58 58.00
C GLU A 615 2.47 -1.70 59.09
N SER A 616 1.61 -2.73 59.01
CA SER A 616 0.60 -3.00 60.05
C SER A 616 1.21 -3.38 61.42
N GLU A 617 2.43 -3.93 61.42
CA GLU A 617 3.21 -4.27 62.61
C GLU A 617 4.06 -3.08 63.14
N GLY A 618 4.05 -1.93 62.45
CA GLY A 618 4.87 -0.76 62.78
C GLY A 618 6.37 -0.91 62.43
N ARG A 619 6.74 -1.90 61.62
CA ARG A 619 8.13 -2.20 61.20
C ARG A 619 8.47 -1.50 59.90
N PHE A 620 8.40 -0.17 59.92
CA PHE A 620 8.50 0.67 58.72
C PHE A 620 9.86 0.59 57.99
N GLU A 621 10.97 0.49 58.71
CA GLU A 621 12.31 0.42 58.10
C GLU A 621 12.49 -0.88 57.29
N GLU A 622 11.98 -2.00 57.81
CA GLU A 622 12.04 -3.28 57.11
C GLU A 622 11.12 -3.30 55.89
N ALA A 623 9.95 -2.66 55.98
CA ALA A 623 9.07 -2.45 54.83
C ALA A 623 9.76 -1.61 53.74
N PHE A 624 10.47 -0.56 54.14
CA PHE A 624 11.20 0.30 53.22
C PHE A 624 12.34 -0.42 52.48
N GLU A 625 13.11 -1.28 53.16
CA GLU A 625 14.13 -2.10 52.48
C GLU A 625 13.51 -3.07 51.46
N ARG A 626 12.31 -3.61 51.73
CA ARG A 626 11.58 -4.45 50.78
C ARG A 626 11.09 -3.64 49.57
N TYR A 627 10.58 -2.42 49.76
CA TYR A 627 10.27 -1.51 48.64
C TYR A 627 11.52 -1.21 47.79
N MET A 628 12.65 -0.91 48.42
CA MET A 628 13.92 -0.71 47.73
C MET A 628 14.36 -1.95 46.94
N ALA A 629 14.16 -3.16 47.48
CA ALA A 629 14.45 -4.40 46.78
C ALA A 629 13.59 -4.57 45.51
N VAL A 630 12.29 -4.22 45.58
CA VAL A 630 11.39 -4.28 44.41
C VAL A 630 11.77 -3.24 43.36
N LEU A 631 12.15 -2.02 43.76
CA LEU A 631 12.67 -1.00 42.84
C LEU A 631 13.96 -1.44 42.14
N ARG A 632 14.92 -2.02 42.88
CA ARG A 632 16.13 -2.61 42.28
C ARG A 632 15.82 -3.76 41.32
N PHE A 633 14.81 -4.59 41.64
CA PHE A 633 14.34 -5.64 40.73
C PHE A 633 13.73 -5.07 39.45
N ALA A 634 12.90 -4.03 39.54
CA ALA A 634 12.39 -3.33 38.35
C ALA A 634 13.54 -2.79 37.47
N ARG A 635 14.57 -2.19 38.08
CA ARG A 635 15.79 -1.76 37.37
C ARG A 635 16.52 -2.91 36.68
N HIS A 636 16.60 -4.08 37.31
CA HIS A 636 17.17 -5.28 36.69
C HIS A 636 16.37 -5.77 35.48
N LEU A 637 15.04 -5.70 35.55
CA LEU A 637 14.16 -6.07 34.43
C LEU A 637 14.27 -5.08 33.25
N CYS A 638 14.55 -3.81 33.53
CA CYS A 638 14.82 -2.81 32.49
C CYS A 638 16.15 -3.06 31.76
N HIS A 639 17.09 -3.80 32.36
CA HIS A 639 18.36 -4.12 31.75
C HIS A 639 18.22 -5.22 30.67
N ARG A 640 18.34 -4.86 29.38
CA ARG A 640 18.16 -5.78 28.23
C ARG A 640 16.77 -6.45 28.15
N GLY A 641 15.73 -5.70 28.54
CA GLY A 641 14.35 -6.13 28.41
C GLY A 641 13.82 -5.96 26.97
N ASP A 642 13.02 -6.93 26.51
CA ASP A 642 12.16 -6.76 25.34
C ASP A 642 10.95 -5.86 25.69
N PRO A 643 10.17 -5.38 24.71
CA PRO A 643 9.09 -4.43 24.97
C PRO A 643 8.01 -4.92 25.95
N GLY A 644 7.81 -6.23 26.08
CA GLY A 644 6.88 -6.81 27.06
C GLY A 644 7.44 -6.73 28.47
N ARG A 645 8.73 -7.08 28.64
CA ARG A 645 9.40 -7.03 29.94
C ARG A 645 9.63 -5.62 30.45
N LEU A 646 9.96 -4.69 29.56
CA LEU A 646 10.06 -3.28 29.93
C LEU A 646 8.74 -2.76 30.49
N ARG A 647 7.61 -3.05 29.83
CA ARG A 647 6.27 -2.73 30.35
C ARG A 647 5.98 -3.39 31.70
N GLY A 648 6.46 -4.61 31.93
CA GLY A 648 6.36 -5.28 33.24
C GLY A 648 7.18 -4.59 34.33
N ALA A 649 8.42 -4.22 34.04
CA ALA A 649 9.30 -3.50 34.96
C ALA A 649 8.72 -2.14 35.35
N ASP A 650 8.20 -1.45 34.34
CA ASP A 650 7.49 -0.18 34.39
C ASP A 650 6.26 -0.21 35.29
N ALA A 651 5.45 -1.27 35.17
CA ALA A 651 4.31 -1.50 36.05
C ALA A 651 4.74 -1.76 37.49
N ILE A 652 5.75 -2.62 37.70
CA ILE A 652 6.29 -2.94 39.04
C ILE A 652 6.83 -1.68 39.73
N GLU A 653 7.59 -0.86 39.03
CA GLU A 653 8.11 0.40 39.54
C GLU A 653 6.99 1.35 39.94
N ALA A 654 6.02 1.59 39.05
CA ALA A 654 4.90 2.48 39.33
C ALA A 654 4.06 2.00 40.52
N MET A 655 3.74 0.69 40.58
CA MET A 655 3.02 0.09 41.72
C MET A 655 3.76 0.28 43.04
N THR A 656 5.09 0.19 43.02
CA THR A 656 5.93 0.40 44.21
C THR A 656 5.93 1.86 44.64
N LEU A 657 6.12 2.78 43.69
CA LEU A 657 6.14 4.22 43.94
C LEU A 657 4.79 4.75 44.43
N GLU A 658 3.67 4.16 44.00
CA GLU A 658 2.33 4.53 44.48
C GLU A 658 2.02 4.08 45.91
N ARG A 659 2.74 3.07 46.45
CA ARG A 659 2.57 2.60 47.83
C ARG A 659 3.42 3.39 48.83
N LEU A 660 4.57 3.92 48.42
CA LEU A 660 5.48 4.70 49.28
C LEU A 660 4.82 5.91 49.99
N PRO A 661 3.92 6.69 49.36
CA PRO A 661 3.19 7.76 50.05
C PRO A 661 2.33 7.25 51.21
N LYS A 662 1.72 6.06 51.09
CA LYS A 662 0.95 5.44 52.17
C LYS A 662 1.86 4.99 53.31
N TRP A 663 3.01 4.42 52.98
CA TRP A 663 4.06 4.08 53.95
C TRP A 663 4.52 5.32 54.74
N ALA A 664 4.70 6.47 54.07
CA ALA A 664 5.10 7.72 54.71
C ALA A 664 3.99 8.34 55.59
N ALA A 665 2.73 8.17 55.20
CA ALA A 665 1.57 8.60 55.99
C ALA A 665 1.22 7.63 57.15
N GLY A 666 2.00 6.58 57.35
CA GLY A 666 1.77 5.57 58.39
C GLY A 666 1.80 6.15 59.81
N PRO A 667 0.86 5.75 60.69
CA PRO A 667 0.84 6.24 62.07
C PRO A 667 2.10 5.79 62.82
N GLY A 668 2.92 6.76 63.25
CA GLY A 668 4.20 6.51 63.93
C GLY A 668 5.44 6.79 63.08
N GLN A 669 5.29 7.16 61.81
CA GLN A 669 6.38 7.72 61.01
C GLN A 669 6.80 9.10 61.52
N SER A 670 8.10 9.37 61.46
CA SER A 670 8.66 10.68 61.81
C SER A 670 9.15 11.40 60.55
N ALA A 671 9.15 12.73 60.58
CA ALA A 671 9.67 13.53 59.46
C ALA A 671 11.11 13.14 59.09
N ASP A 672 11.99 12.92 60.07
CA ASP A 672 13.39 12.51 59.84
C ASP A 672 13.52 11.13 59.17
N ALA A 673 12.62 10.18 59.50
CA ALA A 673 12.62 8.87 58.85
C ALA A 673 12.19 8.97 57.38
N ILE A 674 11.18 9.80 57.08
CA ILE A 674 10.73 10.05 55.71
C ILE A 674 11.83 10.76 54.90
N ARG A 675 12.51 11.76 55.47
CA ARG A 675 13.66 12.44 54.84
C ARG A 675 14.80 11.47 54.54
N THR A 676 15.16 10.63 55.51
CA THR A 676 16.22 9.63 55.33
C THR A 676 15.88 8.66 54.18
N ALA A 677 14.62 8.25 54.08
CA ALA A 677 14.13 7.42 52.99
C ALA A 677 14.17 8.16 51.64
N LEU A 678 13.76 9.44 51.60
CA LEU A 678 13.80 10.29 50.42
C LEU A 678 15.24 10.49 49.91
N GLU A 679 16.18 10.85 50.80
CA GLU A 679 17.60 10.98 50.46
C GLU A 679 18.19 9.67 49.93
N ARG A 680 17.75 8.54 50.48
CA ARG A 680 18.21 7.21 50.04
C ARG A 680 17.65 6.87 48.65
N LEU A 681 16.37 7.14 48.38
CA LEU A 681 15.77 7.00 47.05
C LEU A 681 16.49 7.89 46.03
N ASP A 682 16.73 9.14 46.39
CA ASP A 682 17.43 10.12 45.56
C ASP A 682 18.83 9.64 45.17
N ARG A 683 19.57 9.09 46.13
CA ARG A 683 20.96 8.65 45.96
C ARG A 683 21.10 7.28 45.30
N GLU A 684 20.23 6.33 45.61
CA GLU A 684 20.36 4.95 45.13
C GLU A 684 19.54 4.66 43.87
N TYR A 685 18.42 5.35 43.67
CA TYR A 685 17.43 4.99 42.66
C TYR A 685 17.11 6.10 41.66
N PHE A 686 16.76 7.32 42.12
CA PHE A 686 16.37 8.41 41.22
C PHE A 686 17.52 9.07 40.46
N VAL A 687 18.79 8.77 40.80
CA VAL A 687 19.98 9.31 40.10
C VAL A 687 19.98 9.05 38.58
N PHE A 688 19.37 7.94 38.13
CA PHE A 688 19.40 7.56 36.71
C PHE A 688 18.03 7.13 36.19
N SER A 689 17.56 7.78 35.12
CA SER A 689 16.46 7.25 34.32
C SER A 689 16.91 5.97 33.59
N PRO A 690 16.11 4.89 33.55
CA PRO A 690 16.49 3.65 32.89
C PRO A 690 16.67 3.90 31.39
N SER A 691 17.82 3.50 30.84
CA SER A 691 18.04 3.63 29.40
C SER A 691 17.11 2.69 28.63
N ARG A 692 16.42 3.22 27.62
CA ARG A 692 15.58 2.45 26.67
C ARG A 692 16.33 2.05 25.41
N GLU A 693 17.63 2.29 25.33
CA GLU A 693 18.41 2.01 24.13
C GLU A 693 18.41 0.53 23.76
N SER A 694 18.46 -0.37 24.76
CA SER A 694 18.52 -1.82 24.53
C SER A 694 17.33 -2.36 23.75
N GLU A 695 16.13 -1.86 24.04
CA GLU A 695 14.90 -2.27 23.37
C GLU A 695 14.97 -1.99 21.87
N ILE A 696 15.42 -0.79 21.51
CA ILE A 696 15.50 -0.37 20.11
C ILE A 696 16.57 -1.21 19.40
N VAL A 697 17.66 -1.53 20.08
CA VAL A 697 18.73 -2.40 19.55
C VAL A 697 18.20 -3.79 19.27
N ASP A 698 17.48 -4.41 20.21
CA ASP A 698 16.92 -5.75 20.05
C ASP A 698 15.90 -5.79 18.91
N ASP A 699 15.01 -4.80 18.82
CA ASP A 699 14.04 -4.67 17.72
C ASP A 699 14.75 -4.52 16.36
N TYR A 700 15.81 -3.72 16.28
CA TYR A 700 16.63 -3.62 15.07
C TYR A 700 17.32 -4.94 14.70
N LEU A 701 17.89 -5.66 15.68
CA LEU A 701 18.57 -6.93 15.45
C LEU A 701 17.58 -7.99 14.94
N LEU A 702 16.40 -8.07 15.55
CA LEU A 702 15.32 -8.95 15.12
C LEU A 702 14.93 -8.67 13.67
N ARG A 703 14.74 -7.40 13.31
CA ARG A 703 14.42 -6.97 11.94
C ARG A 703 15.52 -7.33 10.95
N ARG A 704 16.77 -7.08 11.31
CA ARG A 704 17.93 -7.37 10.46
C ARG A 704 18.02 -8.87 10.19
N ASP A 705 17.94 -9.68 11.23
CA ASP A 705 18.04 -11.14 11.13
C ASP A 705 16.84 -11.74 10.39
N PHE A 706 15.64 -11.16 10.58
CA PHE A 706 14.47 -11.49 9.78
C PHE A 706 14.71 -11.22 8.28
N LEU A 707 15.23 -10.03 7.94
CA LEU A 707 15.56 -9.68 6.56
C LEU A 707 16.64 -10.62 5.99
N ASP A 708 17.59 -11.05 6.83
CA ASP A 708 18.64 -12.00 6.51
C ASP A 708 18.19 -13.47 6.43
N PHE A 709 16.88 -13.73 6.56
CA PHE A 709 16.29 -15.06 6.49
C PHE A 709 16.79 -16.02 7.57
N ASP A 710 17.20 -15.50 8.72
CA ASP A 710 17.58 -16.30 9.88
C ASP A 710 16.41 -17.22 10.31
N GLU A 711 16.71 -18.51 10.43
CA GLU A 711 15.69 -19.54 10.64
C GLU A 711 15.01 -19.42 12.01
N ALA A 712 15.78 -19.04 13.05
CA ALA A 712 15.25 -18.84 14.39
C ALA A 712 14.26 -17.67 14.43
N THR A 713 14.65 -16.55 13.82
CA THR A 713 13.81 -15.35 13.74
C THR A 713 12.53 -15.60 12.94
N TRP A 714 12.63 -16.38 11.85
CA TRP A 714 11.50 -16.77 11.03
C TRP A 714 10.53 -17.71 11.75
N ALA A 715 11.04 -18.61 12.59
CA ALA A 715 10.20 -19.47 13.42
C ALA A 715 9.35 -18.65 14.42
N MET A 716 9.92 -17.59 15.01
CA MET A 716 9.23 -16.72 15.98
C MET A 716 8.17 -15.80 15.37
N SER A 717 8.39 -15.31 14.14
CA SER A 717 7.50 -14.32 13.50
C SER A 717 6.04 -14.77 13.30
N GLY A 718 5.76 -16.08 13.40
CA GLY A 718 4.45 -16.63 13.05
C GLY A 718 4.10 -16.54 11.56
N ALA A 719 4.99 -15.99 10.71
CA ALA A 719 4.75 -15.83 9.28
C ALA A 719 4.53 -17.18 8.60
N GLU A 720 3.54 -17.23 7.72
CA GLU A 720 3.14 -18.45 7.01
C GLU A 720 4.22 -18.90 6.03
N ARG A 721 4.22 -20.19 5.68
CA ARG A 721 5.21 -20.77 4.75
C ARG A 721 5.19 -20.10 3.38
N GLU A 722 4.02 -19.65 2.93
CA GLU A 722 3.85 -18.98 1.63
C GLU A 722 4.45 -17.58 1.63
N GLU A 723 4.13 -16.76 2.65
CA GLU A 723 4.70 -15.43 2.86
C GLU A 723 6.23 -15.48 2.90
N LYS A 724 6.77 -16.45 3.63
CA LYS A 724 8.19 -16.78 3.71
C LYS A 724 8.81 -17.09 2.34
N ALA A 725 8.13 -17.89 1.50
CA ALA A 725 8.62 -18.19 0.16
C ALA A 725 8.61 -16.95 -0.75
N VAL A 726 7.56 -16.12 -0.65
CA VAL A 726 7.44 -14.88 -1.44
C VAL A 726 8.53 -13.89 -1.05
N LEU A 727 8.78 -13.66 0.24
CA LEU A 727 9.83 -12.75 0.71
C LEU A 727 11.24 -13.19 0.27
N ARG A 728 11.54 -14.49 0.35
CA ARG A 728 12.80 -15.05 -0.19
C ARG A 728 12.90 -14.88 -1.70
N CYS A 729 11.82 -15.10 -2.43
CA CYS A 729 11.78 -14.89 -3.87
C CYS A 729 12.03 -13.41 -4.21
N LEU A 730 11.29 -12.49 -3.60
CA LEU A 730 11.41 -11.05 -3.85
C LEU A 730 12.79 -10.51 -3.52
N SER A 731 13.37 -10.89 -2.39
CA SER A 731 14.74 -10.47 -2.02
C SER A 731 15.80 -10.99 -3.01
N SER A 732 15.64 -12.20 -3.54
CA SER A 732 16.56 -12.76 -4.54
C SER A 732 16.44 -12.07 -5.91
N VAL A 733 15.23 -11.65 -6.29
CA VAL A 733 14.96 -10.97 -7.57
C VAL A 733 15.29 -9.47 -7.49
N LEU A 734 15.16 -8.86 -6.31
CA LEU A 734 15.35 -7.43 -6.06
C LEU A 734 16.42 -7.18 -4.98
N PRO A 735 17.70 -7.47 -5.27
CA PRO A 735 18.78 -7.28 -4.30
C PRO A 735 18.95 -5.81 -3.87
N CYS A 736 18.60 -4.86 -4.75
CA CYS A 736 18.57 -3.44 -4.42
C CYS A 736 17.55 -3.09 -3.33
N GLU A 737 16.37 -3.73 -3.35
CA GLU A 737 15.32 -3.50 -2.34
C GLU A 737 15.67 -4.16 -1.01
N HIS A 738 16.29 -5.34 -1.04
CA HIS A 738 16.80 -5.99 0.16
C HIS A 738 17.90 -5.14 0.83
N ALA A 739 18.85 -4.61 0.05
CA ALA A 739 19.86 -3.68 0.56
C ALA A 739 19.23 -2.37 1.08
N ARG A 740 18.22 -1.82 0.38
CA ARG A 740 17.48 -0.64 0.81
C ARG A 740 16.77 -0.88 2.14
N ALA A 741 16.08 -2.01 2.30
CA ALA A 741 15.38 -2.37 3.53
C ALA A 741 16.31 -2.34 4.75
N LYS A 742 17.49 -2.95 4.65
CA LYS A 742 18.49 -2.90 5.73
C LYS A 742 18.95 -1.48 6.05
N ARG A 743 19.17 -0.64 5.04
CA ARG A 743 19.56 0.77 5.23
C ARG A 743 18.44 1.57 5.89
N VAL A 744 17.19 1.35 5.49
CA VAL A 744 16.01 2.00 6.10
C VAL A 744 15.87 1.59 7.55
N SER A 745 15.96 0.29 7.87
CA SER A 745 15.93 -0.19 9.24
C SER A 745 17.05 0.44 10.08
N ALA A 746 18.27 0.55 9.54
CA ALA A 746 19.38 1.20 10.22
C ALA A 746 19.16 2.72 10.42
N ALA A 747 18.60 3.41 9.43
CA ALA A 747 18.31 4.84 9.54
C ALA A 747 17.19 5.14 10.54
N CYS A 748 16.15 4.30 10.57
CA CYS A 748 15.06 4.43 11.55
C CYS A 748 15.61 4.19 12.97
N MET A 749 16.42 3.15 13.14
CA MET A 749 17.11 2.83 14.40
C MET A 749 17.96 4.00 14.91
N ASP A 750 18.80 4.59 14.05
CA ASP A 750 19.64 5.73 14.41
C ASP A 750 18.83 6.97 14.81
N SER A 751 17.72 7.23 14.10
CA SER A 751 16.75 8.27 14.50
C SER A 751 16.14 8.00 15.87
N GLN A 752 15.69 6.78 16.11
CA GLN A 752 15.08 6.34 17.36
C GLN A 752 16.03 6.49 18.53
N LEU A 753 17.28 6.01 18.39
CA LEU A 753 18.32 6.20 19.40
C LEU A 753 18.60 7.67 19.68
N ARG A 754 18.68 8.52 18.65
CA ARG A 754 18.87 9.97 18.84
C ARG A 754 17.72 10.60 19.62
N ARG A 755 16.47 10.24 19.32
CA ARG A 755 15.29 10.72 20.04
C ARG A 755 15.32 10.29 21.50
N ILE A 756 15.54 9.02 21.78
CA ILE A 756 15.58 8.47 23.14
C ILE A 756 16.74 9.06 23.95
N ARG A 757 17.93 9.21 23.36
CA ARG A 757 19.07 9.89 24.01
C ARG A 757 18.81 11.37 24.27
N SER A 758 18.05 12.02 23.39
CA SER A 758 17.65 13.40 23.61
C SER A 758 16.61 13.51 24.73
N ALA A 759 15.62 12.61 24.74
CA ALA A 759 14.61 12.53 25.79
C ALA A 759 15.25 12.26 27.14
N GLN A 760 16.13 11.26 27.22
CA GLN A 760 16.84 10.91 28.45
C GLN A 760 17.65 12.09 28.98
N ARG A 761 18.43 12.78 28.12
CA ARG A 761 19.14 14.00 28.53
C ARG A 761 18.21 15.10 29.03
N LEU A 762 17.03 15.25 28.45
CA LEU A 762 16.04 16.22 28.92
C LEU A 762 15.47 15.79 30.28
N LEU A 763 15.14 14.51 30.46
CA LEU A 763 14.67 13.99 31.76
C LEU A 763 15.72 14.18 32.86
N ASP A 764 16.99 13.86 32.57
CA ASP A 764 18.11 14.04 33.49
C ASP A 764 18.33 15.52 33.90
N THR A 765 17.84 16.48 33.12
CA THR A 765 17.92 17.93 33.41
C THR A 765 16.56 18.58 33.65
N ASP A 766 15.55 17.82 34.09
CA ASP A 766 14.21 18.34 34.37
C ASP A 766 13.58 19.12 33.18
N GLY A 767 13.69 18.58 31.98
CA GLY A 767 13.14 19.12 30.74
C GLY A 767 11.87 18.40 30.25
N CYS A 768 11.27 18.92 29.19
CA CYS A 768 10.09 18.35 28.54
C CYS A 768 10.48 17.34 27.45
N VAL A 769 10.01 16.10 27.51
CA VAL A 769 10.32 15.07 26.51
C VAL A 769 9.77 15.42 25.12
N ARG A 770 8.69 16.19 25.06
CA ARG A 770 8.08 16.61 23.78
C ARG A 770 8.90 17.64 23.00
N ASP A 771 9.90 18.25 23.62
CA ASP A 771 10.85 19.12 22.92
C ASP A 771 11.87 18.32 22.08
N THR A 772 11.79 16.99 22.08
CA THR A 772 12.59 16.14 21.20
C THR A 772 12.16 16.27 19.74
N VAL A 773 12.95 17.02 18.97
CA VAL A 773 12.76 17.15 17.51
C VAL A 773 13.62 16.13 16.78
N ASP A 774 12.99 15.30 15.94
CA ASP A 774 13.71 14.51 14.94
C ASP A 774 13.51 15.10 13.54
N PRO A 775 14.49 15.83 12.99
CA PRO A 775 14.39 16.42 11.66
C PRO A 775 14.33 15.36 10.54
N PHE A 776 14.59 14.09 10.84
CA PHE A 776 14.56 12.99 9.88
C PHE A 776 13.28 12.16 9.93
N TYR A 777 12.37 12.44 10.87
CA TYR A 777 11.17 11.62 11.08
C TYR A 777 10.32 11.45 9.80
N ASP A 778 9.89 12.54 9.18
CA ASP A 778 9.08 12.52 7.95
C ASP A 778 9.77 11.75 6.82
N ARG A 779 11.10 11.87 6.75
CA ARG A 779 11.93 11.19 5.75
C ARG A 779 11.96 9.69 6.00
N ASN A 780 12.13 9.26 7.24
CA ASN A 780 12.13 7.84 7.62
C ASN A 780 10.76 7.21 7.38
N VAL A 781 9.68 7.89 7.77
CA VAL A 781 8.30 7.44 7.49
C VAL A 781 8.09 7.25 5.99
N ARG A 782 8.55 8.20 5.17
CA ARG A 782 8.52 8.08 3.70
C ARG A 782 9.33 6.90 3.20
N TRP A 783 10.53 6.65 3.72
CA TRP A 783 11.37 5.53 3.31
C TRP A 783 10.77 4.18 3.67
N VAL A 784 10.20 4.06 4.87
CA VAL A 784 9.45 2.89 5.31
C VAL A 784 8.25 2.68 4.41
N ARG A 785 7.43 3.73 4.19
CA ARG A 785 6.32 3.78 3.23
C ARG A 785 6.74 3.66 1.75
N THR A 786 7.99 3.42 1.42
CA THR A 786 8.33 3.16 0.01
C THR A 786 9.14 1.90 -0.14
N THR A 787 9.35 1.12 0.94
CA THR A 787 10.17 -0.09 0.93
C THR A 787 9.27 -1.32 1.11
N PRO A 788 8.92 -2.03 0.03
CA PRO A 788 7.92 -3.10 0.07
C PRO A 788 8.27 -4.23 1.05
N LEU A 789 9.55 -4.56 1.17
CA LEU A 789 10.01 -5.62 2.08
C LEU A 789 9.74 -5.32 3.56
N LEU A 790 9.59 -4.04 3.94
CA LEU A 790 9.23 -3.65 5.30
C LEU A 790 7.72 -3.67 5.54
N TRP A 791 6.92 -3.44 4.49
CA TRP A 791 5.45 -3.50 4.56
C TRP A 791 4.92 -4.90 4.75
N MET A 792 5.57 -5.86 4.10
CA MET A 792 5.26 -7.28 4.23
C MET A 792 5.62 -7.83 5.61
N THR A 793 6.14 -7.01 6.50
CA THR A 793 6.44 -7.39 7.88
C THR A 793 5.87 -6.34 8.84
N PRO A 794 4.53 -6.21 8.96
CA PRO A 794 3.91 -5.14 9.75
C PRO A 794 4.34 -5.14 11.22
N GLN A 795 4.55 -6.35 11.77
CA GLN A 795 5.05 -6.59 13.13
C GLN A 795 6.46 -6.01 13.36
N LEU A 796 7.18 -5.73 12.27
CA LEU A 796 8.56 -5.28 12.21
C LEU A 796 8.68 -3.89 11.56
N LEU A 797 7.55 -3.21 11.28
CA LEU A 797 7.60 -1.80 10.90
C LEU A 797 8.19 -1.01 12.07
N PRO A 798 9.07 -0.02 11.82
CA PRO A 798 9.44 0.96 12.83
C PRO A 798 8.17 1.72 13.23
N VAL A 799 7.51 1.21 14.27
CA VAL A 799 6.30 1.78 14.84
C VAL A 799 6.61 3.21 15.26
N HIS A 800 5.69 4.13 14.97
CA HIS A 800 5.72 5.50 15.44
C HIS A 800 6.06 5.56 16.94
N ASP A 801 7.25 6.05 17.29
CA ASP A 801 7.87 5.89 18.62
C ASP A 801 7.33 6.82 19.71
N ASP A 802 6.26 7.56 19.45
CA ASP A 802 5.74 8.52 20.42
C ASP A 802 5.31 7.80 21.71
N TRP A 803 4.82 6.56 21.62
CA TRP A 803 4.48 5.77 22.80
C TRP A 803 5.69 5.44 23.68
N ARG A 804 6.90 5.29 23.13
CA ARG A 804 8.12 5.03 23.94
C ARG A 804 8.53 6.27 24.71
N LEU A 805 8.42 7.43 24.08
CA LEU A 805 8.68 8.72 24.71
C LEU A 805 7.63 9.02 25.78
N ASP A 806 6.36 8.77 25.49
CA ASP A 806 5.26 8.91 26.43
C ASP A 806 5.42 7.95 27.62
N LEU A 807 5.88 6.72 27.38
CA LEU A 807 6.20 5.77 28.43
C LEU A 807 7.33 6.31 29.31
N MET A 808 8.46 6.72 28.72
CA MET A 808 9.59 7.31 29.46
C MET A 808 9.17 8.52 30.31
N ALA A 809 8.42 9.46 29.71
CA ALA A 809 7.89 10.62 30.41
C ALA A 809 6.93 10.19 31.53
N GLY A 810 6.08 9.20 31.28
CA GLY A 810 5.15 8.67 32.26
C GLY A 810 5.84 8.04 33.48
N HIS A 811 6.89 7.25 33.27
CA HIS A 811 7.70 6.70 34.37
C HIS A 811 8.37 7.78 35.18
N GLU A 812 8.90 8.79 34.50
CA GLU A 812 9.53 9.91 35.17
C GLU A 812 8.51 10.73 35.98
N VAL A 813 7.27 10.88 35.51
CA VAL A 813 6.17 11.47 36.31
C VAL A 813 6.00 10.72 37.62
N TYR A 814 5.94 9.38 37.59
CA TYR A 814 5.79 8.58 38.82
C TYR A 814 6.92 8.80 39.81
N ARG A 815 8.17 8.85 39.34
CA ARG A 815 9.34 9.11 40.19
C ARG A 815 9.27 10.49 40.84
N ARG A 816 9.00 11.52 40.04
CA ARG A 816 8.92 12.91 40.50
C ARG A 816 7.74 13.17 41.44
N ILE A 817 6.59 12.57 41.15
CA ILE A 817 5.41 12.64 42.01
C ILE A 817 5.66 11.91 43.33
N ALA A 818 6.25 10.72 43.32
CA ALA A 818 6.58 10.02 44.56
C ALA A 818 7.55 10.84 45.43
N ARG A 819 8.55 11.47 44.81
CA ARG A 819 9.47 12.42 45.47
C ARG A 819 8.71 13.57 46.14
N LEU A 820 7.80 14.21 45.40
CA LEU A 820 6.95 15.30 45.91
C LEU A 820 6.02 14.83 47.03
N GLN A 821 5.38 13.67 46.90
CA GLN A 821 4.48 13.13 47.92
C GLN A 821 5.22 12.79 49.22
N LEU A 822 6.44 12.25 49.13
CA LEU A 822 7.28 11.99 50.31
C LEU A 822 7.73 13.30 50.99
N ALA A 823 8.14 14.32 50.22
CA ALA A 823 8.47 15.64 50.75
C ALA A 823 7.26 16.30 51.44
N LEU A 824 6.07 16.22 50.82
CA LEU A 824 4.82 16.70 51.43
C LEU A 824 4.47 15.93 52.71
N ALA A 825 4.72 14.62 52.75
CA ALA A 825 4.49 13.80 53.94
C ALA A 825 5.45 14.14 55.08
N ALA A 826 6.74 14.39 54.77
CA ALA A 826 7.73 14.85 55.75
C ALA A 826 7.34 16.22 56.34
N TRP A 827 6.96 17.16 55.47
CA TRP A 827 6.47 18.48 55.89
C TRP A 827 5.23 18.37 56.80
N ARG A 828 4.24 17.58 56.40
CA ARG A 828 3.02 17.38 57.20
C ARG A 828 3.32 16.73 58.54
N ALA A 829 4.30 15.83 58.61
CA ALA A 829 4.72 15.19 59.86
C ALA A 829 5.40 16.17 60.83
N GLU A 830 6.11 17.19 60.33
CA GLU A 830 6.75 18.21 61.16
C GLU A 830 5.79 19.34 61.55
N TYR A 831 5.07 19.90 60.59
CA TYR A 831 4.27 21.12 60.78
C TYR A 831 2.78 20.83 61.06
N GLY A 832 2.32 19.59 60.88
CA GLY A 832 0.94 19.16 61.11
C GLY A 832 -0.05 19.53 59.99
N GLU A 833 0.38 20.33 59.02
CA GLU A 833 -0.41 20.75 57.86
C GLU A 833 0.41 20.64 56.56
N LEU A 834 -0.26 20.67 55.40
CA LEU A 834 0.41 20.72 54.10
C LEU A 834 0.83 22.16 53.75
N PRO A 835 1.92 22.38 52.99
CA PRO A 835 2.35 23.74 52.63
C PRO A 835 1.33 24.43 51.73
N GLU A 836 1.30 25.77 51.73
CA GLU A 836 0.40 26.54 50.86
C GLU A 836 0.78 26.39 49.40
N THR A 837 2.09 26.39 49.12
CA THR A 837 2.68 26.26 47.79
C THR A 837 3.75 25.18 47.76
N LEU A 838 4.03 24.59 46.58
CA LEU A 838 5.13 23.64 46.46
C LEU A 838 6.50 24.29 46.70
N ASP A 839 6.65 25.59 46.41
CA ASP A 839 7.91 26.31 46.55
C ASP A 839 8.44 26.32 48.00
N GLU A 840 7.56 26.17 49.00
CA GLU A 840 7.93 26.04 50.43
C GLU A 840 8.73 24.77 50.73
N LEU A 841 8.63 23.73 49.90
CA LEU A 841 9.42 22.51 50.04
C LEU A 841 10.89 22.71 49.61
N VAL A 842 11.19 23.77 48.86
CA VAL A 842 12.54 24.02 48.35
C VAL A 842 13.44 24.55 49.47
N GLY A 843 14.56 23.89 49.70
CA GLY A 843 15.56 24.22 50.72
C GLY A 843 15.72 23.12 51.76
N GLU A 844 14.66 22.85 52.54
CA GLU A 844 14.71 21.82 53.60
C GLU A 844 14.38 20.42 53.06
N GLU A 845 13.35 20.28 52.23
CA GLU A 845 12.88 18.97 51.75
C GLU A 845 13.36 18.64 50.32
N LEU A 846 13.58 19.65 49.48
CA LEU A 846 13.97 19.49 48.06
C LEU A 846 15.03 20.53 47.63
N ASP A 847 15.98 20.12 46.79
CA ASP A 847 16.95 21.04 46.17
C ASP A 847 16.29 22.00 45.15
N SER A 848 15.32 21.49 44.40
CA SER A 848 14.52 22.22 43.41
C SER A 848 13.21 21.49 43.12
N LEU A 849 12.20 22.22 42.67
CA LEU A 849 10.93 21.61 42.28
C LEU A 849 11.06 20.76 41.01
N PRO A 850 10.70 19.46 41.05
CA PRO A 850 10.59 18.65 39.85
C PRO A 850 9.52 19.23 38.92
N VAL A 851 9.81 19.21 37.62
CA VAL A 851 8.82 19.63 36.60
C VAL A 851 8.12 18.41 35.99
N ASP A 852 6.93 18.62 35.45
CA ASP A 852 6.18 17.64 34.68
C ASP A 852 6.89 17.36 33.33
N PRO A 853 7.37 16.12 33.08
CA PRO A 853 8.05 15.72 31.85
C PRO A 853 7.25 15.95 30.56
N PHE A 854 5.92 16.08 30.63
CA PHE A 854 5.06 16.31 29.48
C PHE A 854 4.90 17.78 29.07
N THR A 855 5.12 18.70 30.01
CA THR A 855 4.90 20.14 29.81
C THR A 855 6.14 21.00 30.05
N GLY A 856 7.15 20.47 30.77
CA GLY A 856 8.31 21.23 31.22
C GLY A 856 7.98 22.30 32.26
N ARG A 857 6.81 22.22 32.90
CA ARG A 857 6.34 23.15 33.94
C ARG A 857 6.19 22.43 35.28
N PRO A 858 6.19 23.14 36.43
CA PRO A 858 5.92 22.52 37.73
C PRO A 858 4.59 21.74 37.71
N PHE A 859 4.52 20.66 38.49
CA PHE A 859 3.28 19.91 38.70
C PHE A 859 2.21 20.82 39.32
N LEU A 860 0.95 20.64 38.93
CA LEU A 860 -0.15 21.41 39.53
C LEU A 860 -0.48 20.81 40.90
N TYR A 861 -0.55 21.68 41.91
CA TYR A 861 -0.84 21.31 43.30
C TYR A 861 -2.13 21.98 43.79
N ARG A 862 -2.94 21.22 44.53
CA ARG A 862 -4.18 21.69 45.16
C ARG A 862 -4.26 21.17 46.59
N ARG A 863 -3.89 22.00 47.57
CA ARG A 863 -3.96 21.69 49.01
C ARG A 863 -5.37 21.34 49.49
N GLU A 864 -6.40 22.01 48.99
CA GLU A 864 -7.80 21.76 49.36
C GLU A 864 -8.50 20.79 48.39
N GLY A 865 -7.76 20.19 47.46
CA GLY A 865 -8.32 19.39 46.38
C GLY A 865 -9.16 20.20 45.40
N ILE A 866 -10.05 19.51 44.70
CA ILE A 866 -10.97 20.07 43.70
C ILE A 866 -12.42 19.73 44.05
N PRO A 867 -13.42 20.56 43.66
CA PRO A 867 -14.78 20.45 44.20
C PRO A 867 -15.63 19.32 43.59
N TRP A 868 -15.06 18.51 42.68
CA TRP A 868 -15.71 17.35 42.09
C TRP A 868 -14.78 16.13 42.17
N SER A 869 -15.36 14.93 42.10
CA SER A 869 -14.55 13.71 42.01
C SER A 869 -13.88 13.61 40.64
N VAL A 870 -12.62 13.18 40.63
CA VAL A 870 -11.88 12.92 39.39
C VAL A 870 -11.45 11.47 39.32
N PRO A 871 -11.46 10.86 38.12
CA PRO A 871 -10.97 9.51 37.96
C PRO A 871 -9.46 9.48 38.18
N ARG A 872 -8.99 8.50 38.96
CA ARG A 872 -7.57 8.24 39.17
C ARG A 872 -7.04 7.46 37.96
N ARG A 873 -6.49 8.21 36.99
CA ARG A 873 -5.88 7.61 35.80
C ARG A 873 -4.43 7.23 36.06
N HIS A 874 -4.15 5.93 35.92
CA HIS A 874 -2.80 5.38 36.07
C HIS A 874 -2.09 5.35 34.71
N GLY A 875 -0.84 5.80 34.70
CA GLY A 875 -0.06 6.01 33.47
C GLY A 875 0.63 4.76 32.91
N SER A 876 0.93 3.75 33.72
CA SER A 876 1.91 2.71 33.32
C SER A 876 1.36 1.33 32.96
N ALA A 877 0.15 0.95 33.40
CA ALA A 877 -0.30 -0.44 33.23
C ALA A 877 -1.23 -0.70 32.03
N ASN A 878 -2.01 0.29 31.58
CA ASN A 878 -3.17 0.04 30.71
C ASN A 878 -3.27 0.94 29.48
N LEU A 879 -2.16 1.12 28.73
CA LEU A 879 -2.28 1.68 27.36
C LEU A 879 -3.12 0.78 26.43
N HIS A 880 -3.37 -0.49 26.80
CA HIS A 880 -4.27 -1.40 26.07
C HIS A 880 -5.36 -2.08 26.89
N ALA A 881 -5.29 -2.13 28.24
CA ALA A 881 -6.43 -2.63 28.99
C ALA A 881 -7.48 -1.52 29.08
N LEU A 882 -8.40 -1.59 28.12
CA LEU A 882 -9.81 -1.27 28.30
C LEU A 882 -10.39 -2.16 29.42
N SER A 883 -9.82 -2.12 30.63
CA SER A 883 -10.53 -2.61 31.80
C SER A 883 -11.77 -1.74 31.94
N ASP A 884 -12.90 -2.42 32.09
CA ASP A 884 -14.25 -1.87 32.14
C ASP A 884 -14.28 -0.51 32.88
N PRO A 885 -14.78 0.59 32.28
CA PRO A 885 -14.88 1.90 32.94
C PRO A 885 -15.70 1.88 34.25
N SER A 886 -16.28 0.73 34.62
CA SER A 886 -17.01 0.49 35.85
C SER A 886 -16.15 0.39 37.11
N GLU A 887 -14.81 0.26 37.00
CA GLU A 887 -13.88 0.21 38.15
C GLU A 887 -12.85 1.36 38.15
N GLU A 888 -13.18 2.54 37.62
CA GLU A 888 -12.32 3.72 37.80
C GLU A 888 -12.32 4.16 39.27
N GLU A 889 -11.21 3.94 39.98
CA GLU A 889 -11.00 4.48 41.33
C GLU A 889 -11.09 6.02 41.25
N HIS A 890 -11.96 6.64 42.04
CA HIS A 890 -12.14 8.09 42.04
C HIS A 890 -11.45 8.73 43.23
N ILE A 891 -10.74 9.84 42.98
CA ILE A 891 -10.29 10.74 44.04
C ILE A 891 -11.50 11.56 44.50
N ALA A 892 -11.77 11.55 45.80
CA ALA A 892 -12.91 12.26 46.39
C ALA A 892 -12.78 13.77 46.19
N ALA A 893 -13.93 14.44 46.06
CA ALA A 893 -13.97 15.90 46.03
C ALA A 893 -13.36 16.47 47.33
N GLY A 894 -12.53 17.49 47.19
CA GLY A 894 -11.82 18.14 48.30
C GLY A 894 -10.58 17.40 48.80
N ALA A 895 -10.19 16.26 48.20
CA ALA A 895 -8.96 15.57 48.59
C ALA A 895 -7.73 16.25 47.96
N PRO A 896 -6.67 16.54 48.74
CA PRO A 896 -5.45 17.15 48.22
C PRO A 896 -4.81 16.27 47.15
N LEU A 897 -4.31 16.89 46.08
CA LEU A 897 -3.71 16.14 44.97
C LEU A 897 -2.64 16.93 44.22
N LEU A 898 -1.79 16.16 43.53
CA LEU A 898 -0.88 16.62 42.48
C LEU A 898 -1.42 16.21 41.11
N TRP A 899 -1.04 16.96 40.07
CA TRP A 899 -1.49 16.71 38.71
C TRP A 899 -0.40 16.91 37.67
N SER A 900 -0.40 16.00 36.68
CA SER A 900 0.40 16.04 35.46
C SER A 900 -0.52 16.02 34.23
N ALA A 901 -0.08 16.66 33.15
CA ALA A 901 -0.82 16.65 31.89
C ALA A 901 -0.94 15.24 31.29
N GLY A 902 0.06 14.38 31.53
CA GLY A 902 0.13 13.04 30.94
C GLY A 902 0.28 13.06 29.41
N ALA A 903 0.31 11.86 28.82
CA ALA A 903 0.55 11.68 27.37
C ALA A 903 -0.55 12.25 26.47
N ARG A 904 -1.79 12.40 26.97
CA ARG A 904 -2.95 12.77 26.13
C ARG A 904 -3.25 14.26 26.07
N LEU A 905 -2.67 15.08 26.95
CA LEU A 905 -2.84 16.53 26.91
C LEU A 905 -1.61 17.19 26.33
N ILE A 906 -1.78 17.97 25.27
CA ILE A 906 -0.72 18.74 24.63
C ILE A 906 -0.84 20.20 25.06
N TYR A 907 0.26 20.74 25.59
CA TYR A 907 0.35 22.14 26.00
C TYR A 907 0.79 23.02 24.82
N PHE A 908 -0.03 23.99 24.45
CA PHE A 908 0.23 24.97 23.40
C PHE A 908 0.16 26.39 23.99
N PRO A 909 1.30 27.02 24.34
CA PRO A 909 1.27 28.35 24.92
C PRO A 909 0.71 29.37 23.92
N ARG A 910 -0.45 29.98 24.23
CA ARG A 910 -0.96 31.13 23.47
C ARG A 910 -0.20 32.42 23.84
N GLY A 911 1.04 32.53 23.36
CA GLY A 911 1.80 33.78 23.26
C GLY A 911 1.85 34.68 24.51
N GLY A 912 2.76 34.39 25.44
CA GLY A 912 3.15 35.25 26.56
C GLY A 912 3.73 34.44 27.73
N GLN A 913 4.72 34.98 28.45
CA GLN A 913 5.34 34.36 29.64
C GLN A 913 4.42 34.36 30.89
N GLY A 914 3.10 34.21 30.72
CA GLY A 914 2.14 34.11 31.83
C GLY A 914 2.01 32.68 32.37
N GLU A 915 1.40 32.55 33.56
CA GLU A 915 0.93 31.28 34.11
C GLU A 915 0.08 30.52 33.06
N ALA A 916 0.23 29.20 33.01
CA ALA A 916 -0.48 28.37 32.02
C ALA A 916 -1.99 28.53 32.20
N ALA A 917 -2.69 29.05 31.20
CA ALA A 917 -4.14 29.05 31.22
C ALA A 917 -4.66 27.66 30.85
N PHE A 918 -5.77 27.22 31.44
CA PHE A 918 -6.40 25.94 31.08
C PHE A 918 -6.74 25.84 29.58
N GLU A 919 -6.94 26.98 28.92
CA GLU A 919 -7.20 27.08 27.47
C GLU A 919 -6.00 26.72 26.58
N ASP A 920 -4.81 26.57 27.17
CA ASP A 920 -3.58 26.20 26.45
C ASP A 920 -3.47 24.67 26.26
N TYR A 921 -4.34 23.86 26.87
CA TYR A 921 -4.31 22.40 26.74
C TYR A 921 -5.27 21.89 25.64
N GLN A 922 -4.76 20.95 24.84
CA GLN A 922 -5.57 20.21 23.85
C GLN A 922 -5.51 18.72 24.15
N TYR A 923 -6.67 18.06 24.14
CA TYR A 923 -6.77 16.62 24.30
C TYR A 923 -6.55 15.91 22.96
N MET A 924 -5.64 14.94 22.94
CA MET A 924 -5.40 14.07 21.81
C MET A 924 -6.00 12.69 22.08
N PRO A 925 -7.16 12.36 21.49
CA PRO A 925 -7.71 11.01 21.59
C PRO A 925 -6.81 9.98 20.86
N PRO A 926 -6.81 8.69 21.28
CA PRO A 926 -6.01 7.64 20.64
C PRO A 926 -6.28 7.49 19.14
N HIS A 927 -7.52 7.73 18.74
CA HIS A 927 -7.99 7.71 17.37
C HIS A 927 -8.88 8.93 17.15
N GLY A 928 -8.29 10.09 16.84
CA GLY A 928 -9.09 11.27 16.50
C GLY A 928 -8.27 12.54 16.33
N THR A 929 -8.98 13.61 15.97
CA THR A 929 -8.41 14.95 15.88
C THR A 929 -8.28 15.56 17.26
N ALA A 930 -7.22 16.35 17.48
CA ALA A 930 -7.05 17.14 18.71
C ALA A 930 -8.33 17.92 19.04
N ILE A 931 -8.79 17.78 20.28
CA ILE A 931 -9.97 18.46 20.82
C ILE A 931 -9.47 19.56 21.74
N VAL A 932 -9.83 20.81 21.44
CA VAL A 932 -9.55 21.93 22.34
C VAL A 932 -10.45 21.77 23.56
N LEU A 933 -9.85 21.71 24.75
CA LEU A 933 -10.60 21.67 25.99
C LEU A 933 -11.00 23.09 26.37
N HIS A 934 -12.27 23.27 26.75
CA HIS A 934 -12.82 24.58 27.06
C HIS A 934 -13.12 24.76 28.54
N ARG A 935 -13.14 23.66 29.31
CA ARG A 935 -13.46 23.69 30.74
C ARG A 935 -12.29 23.17 31.54
N GLU A 936 -12.00 23.83 32.65
CA GLU A 936 -11.02 23.37 33.64
C GLU A 936 -11.29 21.91 34.06
N GLN A 937 -12.57 21.56 34.31
CA GLN A 937 -12.97 20.20 34.65
C GLN A 937 -12.50 19.15 33.63
N GLU A 938 -12.48 19.47 32.33
CA GLU A 938 -12.02 18.55 31.30
C GLU A 938 -10.51 18.33 31.41
N VAL A 939 -9.72 19.40 31.62
CA VAL A 939 -8.25 19.31 31.77
C VAL A 939 -7.88 18.41 32.96
N TRP A 940 -8.50 18.62 34.12
CA TRP A 940 -8.27 17.77 35.30
C TRP A 940 -8.68 16.31 35.06
N THR A 941 -9.78 16.09 34.34
CA THR A 941 -10.31 14.74 34.05
C THR A 941 -9.45 13.98 33.05
N PHE A 942 -8.79 14.68 32.12
CA PHE A 942 -7.97 14.05 31.09
C PHE A 942 -6.50 13.85 31.49
N GLY A 943 -6.00 14.63 32.45
CA GLY A 943 -4.65 14.47 33.01
C GLY A 943 -4.55 13.35 34.05
N TRP A 944 -3.37 13.23 34.66
CA TRP A 944 -3.07 12.24 35.69
C TRP A 944 -3.12 12.89 37.06
N CYS A 945 -4.00 12.39 37.93
CA CYS A 945 -4.21 12.90 39.29
C CYS A 945 -3.61 11.94 40.32
N PHE A 946 -2.83 12.47 41.25
CA PHE A 946 -2.16 11.72 42.29
C PHE A 946 -2.60 12.23 43.67
N PRO A 947 -3.34 11.44 44.46
CA PRO A 947 -3.83 11.89 45.76
C PRO A 947 -2.67 12.04 46.75
N ILE A 948 -2.75 13.03 47.64
CA ILE A 948 -1.79 13.21 48.74
C ILE A 948 -2.44 12.58 50.00
N PRO A 949 -1.85 11.51 50.57
CA PRO A 949 -2.42 10.83 51.72
C PRO A 949 -2.40 11.66 53.02
#